data_AF-A0A7C5G7Z1-F1
#
_entry.id   AF-A0A7C5G7Z1-F1
#
_cell.length_a   1.000
_cell.length_b   1.000
_cell.length_c   1.000
_cell.angle_alpha   90.00
_cell.angle_beta   90.00
_cell.angle_gamma   90.00
#
_symmetry.space_group_name_H-M   'P 1'
#
loop_
_entity.id
_entity.type
_entity.pdbx_description
1 polymer ?
#
loop_
_entity_poly.entity_id
_entity_poly.type
_entity_poly.pdbx_seq_one_letter_code
_entity_poly.pdbx_strand_id
1 'polypeptide(L)'
;MKPSTVRVQTCYPRCCGLSSLFATLLVGVVTLGLPVAEAQVPRSVELLRQARQAWLDGDLSKARAIFAELATAQDIPAHHRDEASEQLKILEQQGKAGVFATSPPTSRELPELRPAVRFFVAPDGRDENPGTELEPFASLERARDAIRELKRRGLPAGGVAVVIRGGIYPVRQPLRLGLEDSGTPEAPVCYQAAPGETPIFTGGIRLQKFQPVQNASVLARLPAESRKHVVQVNLREHGINEVPPLRLGGFASGRGFRSYPVAELYWNKQPLQLARWPNGGFVQIAKVSDQESFKTWAGPGTKSGPIFFPDERLKRWAEEPEPVLYGYWYWGWADSYEFVERIDPSTGAIYLKAPYSRYGYAAGRPFFALNLLCELDLPGEWYLDRKEMILYLWPPGDLSQAVVELSLFSEPMLIMENTSHIRFEGITWELGASDAIHVSGGRECIFAGCTIRCFAGDGVVFREGQLRTGTEQTPQRCQDSGLLSCDIYTMGRGGVVLSGGERRTLTPGRNFVENCHIYNLSRIDHTYTPAVLVSGVGHRVAHNLVHDIGSSAFRVGGNEHIVEFNEVFRVVMESDDQGAVDMHGDPTFRGNLFRYNYWHHIGGWENPAESGALYRAGIRFDDAICGNLVYGNVFYRASVGRQGFGGVQIHGGKENIIDNNLFIDCMAAISFSPWGADRWKQFVAGRLERGDIDRKIFLERYPALEHLTENPNANWIYRNVAAGCQQLFLRDSRANYIGPNWTGSAEAAVVAEKPGFFRLREDAPFWRELGFRPIPIQYIGLYRDRFRRELPEAVREAGRAGKPVLPTF
;
A
#
# COMPACT_ATOMS: atom_id res chain seq x y z
N MET A 1 64.94 9.00 12.61
CA MET A 1 65.50 9.98 11.66
C MET A 1 64.37 10.91 11.20
N LYS A 2 64.63 12.22 11.12
CA LYS A 2 63.81 13.25 10.43
C LYS A 2 64.45 13.51 9.03
N PRO A 3 63.92 14.39 8.15
CA PRO A 3 62.68 15.18 8.16
C PRO A 3 61.70 14.61 7.09
N SER A 4 60.85 15.29 6.29
CA SER A 4 60.59 16.73 6.07
C SER A 4 59.18 17.01 5.50
N THR A 5 58.65 18.16 5.89
CA THR A 5 57.57 18.96 5.26
C THR A 5 58.08 19.79 4.07
N VAL A 6 57.17 20.39 3.26
CA VAL A 6 57.16 21.85 2.95
C VAL A 6 55.82 22.26 2.28
N ARG A 7 55.35 23.49 2.57
CA ARG A 7 54.17 24.18 1.98
C ARG A 7 54.60 25.20 0.91
N VAL A 8 53.63 25.87 0.28
CA VAL A 8 53.58 27.29 -0.24
C VAL A 8 52.90 27.25 -1.62
N GLN A 9 51.71 27.82 -1.90
CA GLN A 9 51.06 29.12 -1.63
C GLN A 9 51.36 30.20 -2.71
N THR A 10 50.27 30.79 -3.27
CA THR A 10 50.18 32.06 -4.07
C THR A 10 50.92 32.12 -5.42
N CYS A 11 50.36 32.66 -6.52
CA CYS A 11 49.91 34.05 -6.70
C CYS A 11 48.97 34.24 -7.93
N TYR A 12 48.18 35.33 -7.91
CA TYR A 12 47.58 35.95 -9.10
C TYR A 12 48.64 36.73 -9.91
N PRO A 13 48.36 37.07 -11.18
CA PRO A 13 48.21 38.50 -11.48
C PRO A 13 47.04 38.87 -12.42
N ARG A 14 46.59 40.12 -12.32
CA ARG A 14 45.75 40.83 -13.30
C ARG A 14 46.61 41.78 -14.14
N CYS A 15 46.25 42.02 -15.40
CA CYS A 15 46.37 43.27 -16.19
C CYS A 15 45.78 42.99 -17.61
N CYS A 16 44.74 43.65 -18.10
CA CYS A 16 44.57 45.07 -18.56
C CYS A 16 44.97 45.30 -20.03
N GLY A 17 44.06 45.93 -20.83
CA GLY A 17 44.25 46.36 -22.23
C GLY A 17 43.20 45.76 -23.20
N LEU A 18 42.04 46.36 -23.52
CA LEU A 18 41.66 47.56 -24.32
C LEU A 18 41.69 47.44 -25.87
N SER A 19 40.53 47.82 -26.46
CA SER A 19 40.28 48.41 -27.80
C SER A 19 40.54 47.66 -29.13
N SER A 20 39.46 47.02 -29.65
CA SER A 20 38.68 47.42 -30.86
C SER A 20 39.25 47.49 -32.30
N LEU A 21 38.40 47.06 -33.27
CA LEU A 21 38.10 47.56 -34.66
C LEU A 21 38.18 46.53 -35.82
N PHE A 22 37.06 46.37 -36.57
CA PHE A 22 36.89 45.85 -37.96
C PHE A 22 37.38 44.41 -38.30
N ALA A 23 36.88 43.68 -39.32
CA ALA A 23 35.85 43.95 -40.34
C ALA A 23 35.03 42.68 -40.71
N THR A 24 33.94 42.88 -41.44
CA THR A 24 33.03 41.88 -42.04
C THR A 24 33.71 40.89 -42.99
N LEU A 25 33.35 39.59 -42.91
CA LEU A 25 33.39 38.69 -44.08
C LEU A 25 32.24 37.66 -44.00
N LEU A 26 31.31 37.71 -44.98
CA LEU A 26 30.35 36.63 -45.22
C LEU A 26 31.02 35.55 -46.08
N VAL A 27 31.07 34.30 -45.61
CA VAL A 27 31.07 33.10 -46.46
C VAL A 27 30.17 32.07 -45.80
N GLY A 28 29.28 31.45 -46.57
CA GLY A 28 28.15 30.69 -46.04
C GLY A 28 28.54 29.37 -45.36
N VAL A 29 27.95 29.12 -44.18
CA VAL A 29 27.81 27.77 -43.63
C VAL A 29 26.51 27.19 -44.17
N VAL A 30 26.59 26.02 -44.80
CA VAL A 30 25.43 25.21 -45.16
C VAL A 30 24.74 24.76 -43.88
N THR A 31 23.67 25.46 -43.48
CA THR A 31 22.77 24.97 -42.43
C THR A 31 21.97 23.79 -42.96
N LEU A 32 22.57 22.59 -42.86
CA LEU A 32 21.79 21.37 -42.64
C LEU A 32 21.22 21.41 -41.22
N GLY A 33 20.34 22.38 -41.00
CA GLY A 33 19.47 22.43 -39.83
C GLY A 33 18.44 21.32 -39.99
N LEU A 34 18.70 20.18 -39.34
CA LEU A 34 17.61 19.33 -38.89
C LEU A 34 16.65 20.24 -38.09
N PRO A 35 15.34 20.18 -38.33
CA PRO A 35 14.40 21.02 -37.58
C PRO A 35 14.52 20.66 -36.10
N VAL A 36 14.99 21.62 -35.31
CA VAL A 36 14.89 21.55 -33.85
C VAL A 36 13.41 21.49 -33.53
N ALA A 37 12.95 20.41 -32.91
CA ALA A 37 11.54 20.19 -32.63
C ALA A 37 11.03 21.19 -31.58
N GLU A 38 10.54 22.35 -32.03
CA GLU A 38 10.12 23.50 -31.20
C GLU A 38 8.83 23.31 -30.38
N ALA A 39 8.33 22.08 -30.23
CA ALA A 39 7.18 21.75 -29.38
C ALA A 39 7.39 20.45 -28.59
N GLN A 40 8.33 20.45 -27.65
CA GLN A 40 8.56 19.33 -26.72
C GLN A 40 7.44 19.15 -25.68
N VAL A 41 6.62 20.17 -25.48
CA VAL A 41 5.39 20.17 -24.66
C VAL A 41 4.17 20.26 -25.60
N PRO A 42 3.10 19.47 -25.38
CA PRO A 42 1.94 19.46 -26.29
C PRO A 42 1.27 20.83 -26.43
N ARG A 43 0.92 21.21 -27.68
CA ARG A 43 0.18 22.46 -27.99
C ARG A 43 -1.14 22.61 -27.21
N SER A 44 -1.73 21.50 -26.81
CA SER A 44 -2.95 21.44 -25.99
C SER A 44 -2.79 22.06 -24.60
N VAL A 45 -1.58 22.11 -24.02
CA VAL A 45 -1.34 22.79 -22.73
C VAL A 45 -1.68 24.28 -22.83
N GLU A 46 -1.22 24.94 -23.90
CA GLU A 46 -1.49 26.35 -24.15
C GLU A 46 -2.96 26.60 -24.56
N LEU A 47 -3.55 25.70 -25.36
CA LEU A 47 -4.97 25.80 -25.72
C LEU A 47 -5.90 25.62 -24.50
N LEU A 48 -5.59 24.69 -23.58
CA LEU A 48 -6.32 24.55 -22.32
C LEU A 48 -6.22 25.81 -21.46
N ARG A 49 -5.02 26.44 -21.40
CA ARG A 49 -4.81 27.75 -20.76
C ARG A 49 -5.67 28.84 -21.39
N GLN A 50 -5.72 28.93 -22.72
CA GLN A 50 -6.53 29.91 -23.44
C GLN A 50 -8.05 29.67 -23.27
N ALA A 51 -8.51 28.41 -23.29
CA ALA A 51 -9.91 28.06 -23.05
C ALA A 51 -10.34 28.44 -21.63
N ARG A 52 -9.51 28.14 -20.63
CA ARG A 52 -9.72 28.50 -19.23
C ARG A 52 -9.73 30.02 -19.03
N GLN A 53 -8.79 30.74 -19.66
CA GLN A 53 -8.76 32.20 -19.63
C GLN A 53 -10.03 32.81 -20.24
N ALA A 54 -10.45 32.35 -21.43
CA ALA A 54 -11.69 32.80 -22.07
C ALA A 54 -12.94 32.55 -21.19
N TRP A 55 -13.03 31.40 -20.53
CA TRP A 55 -14.10 31.12 -19.57
C TRP A 55 -14.10 32.12 -18.41
N LEU A 56 -12.95 32.33 -17.76
CA LEU A 56 -12.82 33.27 -16.63
C LEU A 56 -13.08 34.74 -17.02
N ASP A 57 -12.82 35.11 -18.27
CA ASP A 57 -13.15 36.42 -18.85
C ASP A 57 -14.61 36.52 -19.32
N GLY A 58 -15.37 35.42 -19.26
CA GLY A 58 -16.78 35.35 -19.62
C GLY A 58 -17.06 35.12 -21.12
N ASP A 59 -16.03 34.95 -21.94
CA ASP A 59 -16.12 34.55 -23.35
C ASP A 59 -16.34 33.04 -23.48
N LEU A 60 -17.55 32.62 -23.09
CA LEU A 60 -17.97 31.22 -23.14
C LEU A 60 -17.99 30.66 -24.57
N SER A 61 -18.17 31.50 -25.58
CA SER A 61 -18.17 31.10 -26.99
C SER A 61 -16.78 30.64 -27.43
N LYS A 62 -15.74 31.43 -27.11
CA LYS A 62 -14.35 31.06 -27.39
C LYS A 62 -13.91 29.86 -26.54
N ALA A 63 -14.26 29.83 -25.25
CA ALA A 63 -13.96 28.69 -24.39
C ALA A 63 -14.55 27.38 -24.95
N ARG A 64 -15.84 27.40 -25.34
CA ARG A 64 -16.53 26.27 -25.98
C ARG A 64 -15.84 25.83 -27.27
N ALA A 65 -15.47 26.78 -28.14
CA ALA A 65 -14.82 26.47 -29.41
C ALA A 65 -13.48 25.73 -29.20
N ILE A 66 -12.62 26.23 -28.29
CA ILE A 66 -11.32 25.62 -28.02
C ILE A 66 -11.48 24.24 -27.34
N PHE A 67 -12.42 24.09 -26.39
CA PHE A 67 -12.68 22.76 -25.80
C PHE A 67 -13.24 21.76 -26.82
N ALA A 68 -14.09 22.18 -27.76
CA ALA A 68 -14.61 21.29 -28.81
C ALA A 68 -13.51 20.86 -29.81
N GLU A 69 -12.60 21.77 -30.19
CA GLU A 69 -11.40 21.45 -30.96
C GLU A 69 -10.55 20.41 -30.22
N LEU A 70 -10.19 20.70 -28.96
CA LEU A 70 -9.36 19.84 -28.14
C LEU A 70 -9.99 18.46 -27.90
N ALA A 71 -11.30 18.37 -27.64
CA ALA A 71 -11.99 17.12 -27.39
C ALA A 71 -11.89 16.11 -28.56
N THR A 72 -11.69 16.60 -29.79
CA THR A 72 -11.66 15.76 -31.00
C THR A 72 -10.24 15.59 -31.59
N ALA A 73 -9.27 16.38 -31.15
CA ALA A 73 -7.91 16.39 -31.68
C ALA A 73 -7.14 15.08 -31.42
N GLN A 74 -6.67 14.43 -32.49
CA GLN A 74 -5.98 13.13 -32.41
C GLN A 74 -4.47 13.26 -32.08
N ASP A 75 -3.87 14.41 -32.33
CA ASP A 75 -2.43 14.67 -32.18
C ASP A 75 -2.01 15.11 -30.76
N ILE A 76 -2.92 15.05 -29.79
CA ILE A 76 -2.70 15.48 -28.40
C ILE A 76 -2.88 14.32 -27.40
N PRO A 77 -2.35 14.45 -26.16
CA PRO A 77 -2.57 13.45 -25.10
C PRO A 77 -4.05 13.18 -24.86
N ALA A 78 -4.39 11.90 -24.61
CA ALA A 78 -5.78 11.49 -24.39
C ALA A 78 -6.42 12.21 -23.21
N HIS A 79 -5.69 12.41 -22.11
CA HIS A 79 -6.24 13.05 -20.91
C HIS A 79 -6.56 14.55 -21.11
N HIS A 80 -5.93 15.21 -22.08
CA HIS A 80 -6.30 16.57 -22.51
C HIS A 80 -7.62 16.56 -23.32
N ARG A 81 -7.89 15.53 -24.14
CA ARG A 81 -9.21 15.34 -24.78
C ARG A 81 -10.29 15.08 -23.74
N ASP A 82 -10.00 14.22 -22.75
CA ASP A 82 -10.93 13.86 -21.69
C ASP A 82 -11.27 15.07 -20.83
N GLU A 83 -10.27 15.86 -20.46
CA GLU A 83 -10.44 17.15 -19.78
C GLU A 83 -11.31 18.11 -20.60
N ALA A 84 -10.98 18.34 -21.87
CA ALA A 84 -11.75 19.23 -22.73
C ALA A 84 -13.21 18.76 -22.90
N SER A 85 -13.43 17.45 -23.03
CA SER A 85 -14.77 16.84 -23.13
C SER A 85 -15.58 17.00 -21.85
N GLU A 86 -14.94 16.94 -20.68
CA GLU A 86 -15.60 17.16 -19.38
C GLU A 86 -15.90 18.65 -19.16
N GLN A 87 -14.93 19.53 -19.41
CA GLN A 87 -15.11 20.97 -19.31
C GLN A 87 -16.19 21.49 -20.27
N LEU A 88 -16.29 20.94 -21.48
CA LEU A 88 -17.36 21.23 -22.44
C LEU A 88 -18.76 20.89 -21.87
N LYS A 89 -18.94 19.67 -21.35
CA LYS A 89 -20.21 19.24 -20.72
C LYS A 89 -20.60 20.14 -19.54
N ILE A 90 -19.63 20.52 -18.70
CA ILE A 90 -19.86 21.42 -17.56
C ILE A 90 -20.30 22.81 -18.05
N LEU A 91 -19.62 23.37 -19.06
CA LEU A 91 -19.95 24.68 -19.64
C LEU A 91 -21.33 24.66 -20.33
N GLU A 92 -21.73 23.55 -20.93
CA GLU A 92 -23.07 23.35 -21.51
C GLU A 92 -24.17 23.24 -20.45
N GLN A 93 -23.92 22.51 -19.35
CA GLN A 93 -24.91 22.29 -18.28
C GLN A 93 -25.07 23.49 -17.34
N GLN A 94 -23.99 24.23 -17.07
CA GLN A 94 -23.93 25.22 -15.98
C GLN A 94 -23.69 26.66 -16.46
N GLY A 95 -23.38 26.88 -17.75
CA GLY A 95 -23.15 28.21 -18.31
C GLY A 95 -21.93 28.91 -17.70
N LYS A 96 -22.12 30.07 -17.07
CA LYS A 96 -21.09 30.74 -16.26
C LYS A 96 -20.91 30.03 -14.92
N ALA A 97 -20.46 28.79 -14.95
CA ALA A 97 -20.03 28.11 -13.74
C ALA A 97 -18.79 28.80 -13.17
N GLY A 98 -18.72 28.93 -11.84
CA GLY A 98 -17.57 29.51 -11.14
C GLY A 98 -16.32 28.64 -11.27
N VAL A 99 -15.22 29.13 -10.69
CA VAL A 99 -13.87 28.54 -10.86
C VAL A 99 -13.82 27.03 -10.51
N PHE A 100 -14.68 26.54 -9.62
CA PHE A 100 -14.66 25.16 -9.09
C PHE A 100 -15.62 24.16 -9.75
N ALA A 101 -16.14 24.44 -10.95
CA ALA A 101 -17.10 23.55 -11.58
C ALA A 101 -16.51 22.15 -11.88
N THR A 102 -17.07 21.11 -11.25
CA THR A 102 -16.67 19.70 -11.37
C THR A 102 -17.90 18.80 -11.41
N SER A 103 -17.88 17.75 -12.22
CA SER A 103 -18.90 16.69 -12.15
C SER A 103 -18.67 15.76 -10.95
N PRO A 104 -19.73 15.27 -10.27
CA PRO A 104 -19.58 14.22 -9.27
C PRO A 104 -19.08 12.92 -9.92
N PRO A 105 -18.20 12.14 -9.27
CA PRO A 105 -17.80 10.84 -9.76
C PRO A 105 -18.93 9.82 -9.64
N THR A 106 -18.91 8.80 -10.50
CA THR A 106 -19.80 7.64 -10.37
C THR A 106 -19.31 6.75 -9.22
N SER A 107 -20.10 6.68 -8.14
CA SER A 107 -19.97 5.67 -7.10
C SER A 107 -20.45 4.31 -7.58
N ARG A 108 -19.83 3.22 -7.13
CA ARG A 108 -20.33 1.87 -7.38
C ARG A 108 -21.55 1.56 -6.53
N GLU A 109 -22.64 1.19 -7.20
CA GLU A 109 -23.84 0.62 -6.58
C GLU A 109 -23.92 -0.88 -6.88
N LEU A 110 -24.29 -1.69 -5.87
CA LEU A 110 -24.64 -3.09 -6.07
C LEU A 110 -26.16 -3.22 -6.18
N PRO A 111 -26.71 -3.94 -7.17
CA PRO A 111 -28.16 -4.09 -7.27
C PRO A 111 -28.70 -4.82 -6.04
N GLU A 112 -29.84 -4.36 -5.54
CA GLU A 112 -30.59 -5.01 -4.45
C GLU A 112 -30.96 -6.44 -4.88
N LEU A 113 -30.66 -7.42 -4.04
CA LEU A 113 -31.02 -8.81 -4.30
C LEU A 113 -32.42 -9.11 -3.79
N ARG A 114 -33.23 -9.75 -4.65
CA ARG A 114 -34.58 -10.24 -4.31
C ARG A 114 -34.57 -11.77 -4.37
N PRO A 115 -33.98 -12.44 -3.35
CA PRO A 115 -33.81 -13.88 -3.34
C PRO A 115 -35.15 -14.59 -3.34
N ALA A 116 -35.32 -15.57 -4.24
CA ALA A 116 -36.51 -16.40 -4.31
C ALA A 116 -36.53 -17.50 -3.22
N VAL A 117 -35.35 -17.91 -2.73
CA VAL A 117 -35.20 -18.83 -1.60
C VAL A 117 -34.33 -18.18 -0.53
N ARG A 118 -34.71 -18.38 0.74
CA ARG A 118 -33.93 -17.96 1.90
C ARG A 118 -33.63 -19.16 2.78
N PHE A 119 -32.36 -19.32 3.14
CA PHE A 119 -31.92 -20.18 4.23
C PHE A 119 -31.46 -19.31 5.40
N PHE A 120 -31.54 -19.83 6.63
CA PHE A 120 -31.14 -19.12 7.84
C PHE A 120 -30.08 -19.91 8.59
N VAL A 121 -29.12 -19.19 9.18
CA VAL A 121 -28.00 -19.73 9.97
C VAL A 121 -27.93 -18.96 11.29
N ALA A 122 -27.87 -19.65 12.42
CA ALA A 122 -27.86 -19.04 13.76
C ALA A 122 -26.88 -19.76 14.70
N PRO A 123 -26.30 -19.09 15.72
CA PRO A 123 -25.34 -19.72 16.64
C PRO A 123 -25.95 -20.83 17.50
N ASP A 124 -27.27 -20.79 17.70
CA ASP A 124 -28.10 -21.77 18.41
C ASP A 124 -28.89 -22.71 17.47
N GLY A 125 -28.63 -22.62 16.15
CA GLY A 125 -29.20 -23.50 15.14
C GLY A 125 -28.65 -24.93 15.20
N ARG A 126 -29.12 -25.78 14.28
CA ARG A 126 -28.68 -27.18 14.15
C ARG A 126 -28.63 -27.57 12.68
N ASP A 127 -27.63 -28.35 12.26
CA ASP A 127 -27.46 -28.69 10.84
C ASP A 127 -28.44 -29.77 10.35
N GLU A 128 -29.13 -30.45 11.28
CA GLU A 128 -30.28 -31.31 11.02
C GLU A 128 -31.58 -30.53 10.73
N ASN A 129 -31.65 -29.24 11.09
CA ASN A 129 -32.82 -28.40 10.83
C ASN A 129 -33.04 -28.16 9.32
N PRO A 130 -34.25 -27.76 8.89
CA PRO A 130 -34.52 -27.40 7.49
C PRO A 130 -33.90 -26.07 7.01
N GLY A 131 -33.32 -25.26 7.89
CA GLY A 131 -32.74 -23.96 7.55
C GLY A 131 -33.77 -22.83 7.39
N THR A 132 -34.91 -22.92 8.07
CA THR A 132 -35.94 -21.87 8.10
C THR A 132 -35.63 -20.83 9.17
N GLU A 133 -36.37 -19.72 9.20
CA GLU A 133 -36.18 -18.67 10.22
C GLU A 133 -36.43 -19.16 11.66
N LEU A 134 -37.34 -20.13 11.84
CA LEU A 134 -37.66 -20.74 13.13
C LEU A 134 -36.76 -21.93 13.46
N GLU A 135 -36.26 -22.63 12.44
CA GLU A 135 -35.37 -23.78 12.58
C GLU A 135 -34.14 -23.57 11.67
N PRO A 136 -33.18 -22.70 12.08
CA PRO A 136 -32.01 -22.35 11.29
C PRO A 136 -30.92 -23.44 11.35
N PHE A 137 -30.06 -23.47 10.34
CA PHE A 137 -28.82 -24.25 10.37
C PHE A 137 -27.84 -23.69 11.42
N ALA A 138 -26.86 -24.49 11.84
CA ALA A 138 -25.77 -24.03 12.70
C ALA A 138 -24.58 -23.48 11.88
N SER A 139 -24.32 -24.04 10.70
CA SER A 139 -23.12 -23.75 9.90
C SER A 139 -23.39 -23.16 8.51
N LEU A 140 -22.37 -22.48 7.96
CA LEU A 140 -22.40 -22.04 6.55
C LEU A 140 -22.18 -23.22 5.60
N GLU A 141 -21.43 -24.24 6.01
CA GLU A 141 -21.23 -25.48 5.26
C GLU A 141 -22.56 -26.19 4.99
N ARG A 142 -23.44 -26.30 6.00
CA ARG A 142 -24.77 -26.89 5.81
C ARG A 142 -25.64 -26.05 4.87
N ALA A 143 -25.58 -24.72 4.97
CA ALA A 143 -26.30 -23.80 4.10
C ALA A 143 -25.81 -23.91 2.64
N ARG A 144 -24.50 -23.99 2.41
CA ARG A 144 -23.88 -24.29 1.11
C ARG A 144 -24.41 -25.61 0.56
N ASP A 145 -24.44 -26.67 1.37
CA ASP A 145 -24.88 -27.99 0.93
C ASP A 145 -26.38 -28.02 0.59
N ALA A 146 -27.21 -27.22 1.29
CA ALA A 146 -28.61 -26.98 0.92
C ALA A 146 -28.76 -26.20 -0.41
N ILE A 147 -27.87 -25.25 -0.70
CA ILE A 147 -27.82 -24.55 -2.00
C ILE A 147 -27.42 -25.53 -3.12
N ARG A 148 -26.45 -26.43 -2.88
CA ARG A 148 -26.06 -27.49 -3.83
C ARG A 148 -27.21 -28.47 -4.08
N GLU A 149 -27.99 -28.81 -3.05
CA GLU A 149 -29.23 -29.60 -3.16
C GLU A 149 -30.29 -28.90 -4.03
N LEU A 150 -30.52 -27.61 -3.81
CA LEU A 150 -31.44 -26.80 -4.62
C LEU A 150 -30.96 -26.68 -6.07
N LYS A 151 -29.69 -26.37 -6.30
CA LYS A 151 -29.09 -26.17 -7.63
C LYS A 151 -29.18 -27.42 -8.51
N ARG A 152 -29.14 -28.64 -7.94
CA ARG A 152 -29.41 -29.89 -8.67
C ARG A 152 -30.83 -29.97 -9.27
N ARG A 153 -31.76 -29.13 -8.83
CA ARG A 153 -33.13 -28.98 -9.36
C ARG A 153 -33.30 -27.70 -10.22
N GLY A 154 -32.22 -26.94 -10.41
CA GLY A 154 -32.22 -25.60 -10.98
C GLY A 154 -32.30 -24.50 -9.90
N LEU A 155 -31.44 -23.49 -9.98
CA LEU A 155 -31.57 -22.30 -9.14
C LEU A 155 -32.76 -21.45 -9.64
N PRO A 156 -33.64 -20.96 -8.75
CA PRO A 156 -34.75 -20.09 -9.14
C PRO A 156 -34.25 -18.69 -9.53
N ALA A 157 -34.98 -18.03 -10.43
CA ALA A 157 -34.74 -16.62 -10.76
C ALA A 157 -34.87 -15.74 -9.49
N GLY A 158 -33.97 -14.77 -9.34
CA GLY A 158 -33.77 -14.01 -8.09
C GLY A 158 -32.72 -14.64 -7.16
N GLY A 159 -32.40 -15.93 -7.33
CA GLY A 159 -31.32 -16.60 -6.62
C GLY A 159 -31.64 -16.97 -5.17
N VAL A 160 -30.58 -17.12 -4.37
CA VAL A 160 -30.66 -17.61 -2.98
C VAL A 160 -29.94 -16.66 -2.03
N ALA A 161 -30.53 -16.41 -0.87
CA ALA A 161 -29.86 -15.75 0.24
C ALA A 161 -29.73 -16.68 1.46
N VAL A 162 -28.56 -16.69 2.08
CA VAL A 162 -28.30 -17.23 3.42
C VAL A 162 -28.31 -16.04 4.38
N VAL A 163 -29.31 -15.97 5.25
CA VAL A 163 -29.48 -14.94 6.28
C VAL A 163 -28.82 -15.43 7.56
N ILE A 164 -27.75 -14.77 7.97
CA ILE A 164 -26.92 -15.16 9.11
C ILE A 164 -27.27 -14.28 10.30
N ARG A 165 -27.74 -14.88 11.40
CA ARG A 165 -28.08 -14.16 12.63
C ARG A 165 -26.84 -13.62 13.34
N GLY A 166 -27.02 -12.61 14.17
CA GLY A 166 -25.95 -12.02 14.98
C GLY A 166 -25.43 -13.00 16.02
N GLY A 167 -24.12 -12.98 16.25
CA GLY A 167 -23.47 -13.84 17.23
C GLY A 167 -22.09 -14.33 16.79
N ILE A 168 -21.52 -15.23 17.59
CA ILE A 168 -20.15 -15.72 17.43
C ILE A 168 -20.18 -17.13 16.83
N TYR A 169 -19.45 -17.32 15.74
CA TYR A 169 -19.30 -18.56 14.99
C TYR A 169 -17.84 -19.01 15.04
N PRO A 170 -17.46 -19.97 15.89
CA PRO A 170 -16.08 -20.47 15.97
C PRO A 170 -15.69 -21.24 14.70
N VAL A 171 -14.67 -20.76 13.99
CA VAL A 171 -14.15 -21.37 12.77
C VAL A 171 -13.18 -22.49 13.13
N ARG A 172 -13.55 -23.72 12.74
CA ARG A 172 -12.72 -24.94 12.96
C ARG A 172 -12.10 -25.49 11.68
N GLN A 173 -12.62 -25.08 10.52
CA GLN A 173 -12.17 -25.46 9.19
C GLN A 173 -12.54 -24.34 8.21
N PRO A 174 -11.90 -24.22 7.03
CA PRO A 174 -12.30 -23.25 6.02
C PRO A 174 -13.68 -23.54 5.44
N LEU A 175 -14.51 -22.52 5.26
CA LEU A 175 -15.64 -22.61 4.34
C LEU A 175 -15.06 -22.65 2.92
N ARG A 176 -15.21 -23.80 2.25
CA ARG A 176 -14.77 -24.00 0.86
C ARG A 176 -15.97 -23.90 -0.08
N LEU A 177 -15.85 -23.02 -1.09
CA LEU A 177 -16.80 -22.83 -2.18
C LEU A 177 -16.11 -23.12 -3.52
N GLY A 178 -16.69 -24.01 -4.32
CA GLY A 178 -16.18 -24.41 -5.64
C GLY A 178 -17.07 -23.93 -6.79
N LEU A 179 -16.76 -24.35 -8.02
CA LEU A 179 -17.54 -24.07 -9.22
C LEU A 179 -19.03 -24.42 -9.04
N GLU A 180 -19.31 -25.52 -8.32
CA GLU A 180 -20.66 -25.99 -7.99
C GLU A 180 -21.46 -25.01 -7.13
N ASP A 181 -20.84 -24.07 -6.42
CA ASP A 181 -21.51 -23.07 -5.57
C ASP A 181 -21.87 -21.77 -6.30
N SER A 182 -21.42 -21.62 -7.55
CA SER A 182 -21.67 -20.41 -8.36
C SER A 182 -23.15 -20.13 -8.60
N GLY A 183 -23.55 -18.87 -8.56
CA GLY A 183 -24.83 -18.39 -9.09
C GLY A 183 -24.78 -18.09 -10.60
N THR A 184 -25.76 -17.35 -11.08
CA THR A 184 -25.77 -16.65 -12.39
C THR A 184 -26.13 -15.17 -12.17
N PRO A 185 -26.06 -14.29 -13.18
CA PRO A 185 -26.55 -12.91 -13.04
C PRO A 185 -28.02 -12.81 -12.62
N GLU A 186 -28.86 -13.74 -13.08
CA GLU A 186 -30.30 -13.84 -12.81
C GLU A 186 -30.61 -14.63 -11.52
N ALA A 187 -29.68 -15.48 -11.08
CA ALA A 187 -29.81 -16.33 -9.90
C ALA A 187 -28.51 -16.33 -9.05
N PRO A 188 -28.15 -15.19 -8.43
CA PRO A 188 -26.94 -15.07 -7.63
C PRO A 188 -27.08 -15.80 -6.28
N VAL A 189 -25.94 -16.07 -5.63
CA VAL A 189 -25.89 -16.61 -4.26
C VAL A 189 -25.36 -15.52 -3.32
N CYS A 190 -26.07 -15.24 -2.23
CA CYS A 190 -25.69 -14.21 -1.27
C CYS A 190 -25.67 -14.76 0.16
N TYR A 191 -24.56 -14.57 0.85
CA TYR A 191 -24.43 -14.78 2.30
C TYR A 191 -24.51 -13.39 2.95
N GLN A 192 -25.54 -13.13 3.74
CA GLN A 192 -25.78 -11.80 4.30
C GLN A 192 -26.10 -11.84 5.79
N ALA A 193 -25.62 -10.85 6.52
CA ALA A 193 -26.08 -10.60 7.89
C ALA A 193 -27.59 -10.32 7.93
N ALA A 194 -28.26 -10.77 9.00
CA ALA A 194 -29.63 -10.35 9.29
C ALA A 194 -29.68 -8.82 9.53
N PRO A 195 -30.75 -8.11 9.14
CA PRO A 195 -30.80 -6.65 9.20
C PRO A 195 -30.53 -6.08 10.61
N GLY A 196 -29.41 -5.38 10.76
CA GLY A 196 -28.99 -4.77 12.03
C GLY A 196 -28.29 -5.72 13.01
N GLU A 197 -28.00 -6.96 12.60
CA GLU A 197 -27.27 -7.95 13.39
C GLU A 197 -25.84 -8.13 12.87
N THR A 198 -24.92 -8.59 13.73
CA THR A 198 -23.49 -8.74 13.40
C THR A 198 -23.03 -10.19 13.58
N PRO A 199 -22.93 -10.99 12.51
CA PRO A 199 -22.32 -12.31 12.55
C PRO A 199 -20.79 -12.21 12.55
N ILE A 200 -20.14 -12.87 13.51
CA ILE A 200 -18.69 -12.84 13.75
C ILE A 200 -18.11 -14.25 13.63
N PHE A 201 -17.40 -14.52 12.53
CA PHE A 201 -16.64 -15.74 12.33
C PHE A 201 -15.25 -15.57 12.94
N THR A 202 -14.92 -16.35 13.98
CA THR A 202 -13.69 -16.17 14.78
C THR A 202 -12.81 -17.41 14.80
N GLY A 203 -11.51 -17.20 14.59
CA GLY A 203 -10.46 -18.23 14.65
C GLY A 203 -9.65 -18.22 15.95
N GLY A 204 -10.08 -17.42 16.93
CA GLY A 204 -9.41 -17.24 18.21
C GLY A 204 -10.07 -18.00 19.35
N ILE A 205 -9.31 -18.21 20.43
CA ILE A 205 -9.79 -18.79 21.69
C ILE A 205 -9.63 -17.78 22.82
N ARG A 206 -10.73 -17.54 23.56
CA ARG A 206 -10.70 -16.68 24.75
C ARG A 206 -9.97 -17.39 25.89
N LEU A 207 -8.93 -16.75 26.42
CA LEU A 207 -8.16 -17.20 27.56
C LEU A 207 -8.75 -16.64 28.86
N GLN A 208 -8.79 -17.46 29.90
CA GLN A 208 -9.32 -17.14 31.22
C GLN A 208 -8.45 -17.78 32.32
N LYS A 209 -8.83 -17.60 33.59
CA LYS A 209 -8.18 -18.23 34.77
C LYS A 209 -6.70 -17.90 34.95
N PHE A 210 -6.21 -16.80 34.40
CA PHE A 210 -4.86 -16.28 34.63
C PHE A 210 -4.51 -16.25 36.13
N GLN A 211 -3.33 -16.76 36.49
CA GLN A 211 -2.80 -16.79 37.86
C GLN A 211 -1.48 -16.03 37.95
N PRO A 212 -1.09 -15.45 39.10
CA PRO A 212 0.26 -14.94 39.31
C PRO A 212 1.32 -16.02 39.05
N VAL A 213 2.48 -15.64 38.50
CA VAL A 213 3.60 -16.58 38.33
C VAL A 213 4.16 -16.96 39.70
N GLN A 214 4.19 -18.27 40.00
CA GLN A 214 4.72 -18.80 41.27
C GLN A 214 6.00 -19.62 41.10
N ASN A 215 6.34 -20.03 39.88
CA ASN A 215 7.52 -20.87 39.65
C ASN A 215 8.81 -20.04 39.81
N ALA A 216 9.64 -20.43 40.78
CA ALA A 216 10.88 -19.73 41.12
C ALA A 216 11.88 -19.60 39.96
N SER A 217 11.98 -20.60 39.07
CA SER A 217 12.92 -20.51 37.91
C SER A 217 12.42 -19.55 36.84
N VAL A 218 11.11 -19.43 36.66
CA VAL A 218 10.47 -18.44 35.78
C VAL A 218 10.61 -17.05 36.36
N LEU A 219 10.31 -16.87 37.66
CA LEU A 219 10.48 -15.60 38.37
C LEU A 219 11.94 -15.11 38.36
N ALA A 220 12.93 -16.01 38.40
CA ALA A 220 14.34 -15.65 38.32
C ALA A 220 14.73 -15.04 36.96
N ARG A 221 14.17 -15.56 35.86
CA ARG A 221 14.37 -15.03 34.49
C ARG A 221 13.69 -13.68 34.27
N LEU A 222 12.53 -13.47 34.88
CA LEU A 222 11.78 -12.21 34.75
C LEU A 222 12.55 -11.00 35.31
N PRO A 223 12.46 -9.83 34.65
CA PRO A 223 12.81 -8.52 35.22
C PRO A 223 12.25 -8.31 36.63
N ALA A 224 13.00 -7.65 37.51
CA ALA A 224 12.64 -7.50 38.91
C ALA A 224 11.34 -6.68 39.10
N GLU A 225 11.14 -5.71 38.22
CA GLU A 225 9.97 -4.86 38.08
C GLU A 225 8.70 -5.64 37.69
N SER A 226 8.82 -6.65 36.82
CA SER A 226 7.66 -7.34 36.23
C SER A 226 7.16 -8.53 37.05
N ARG A 227 8.01 -9.16 37.88
CA ARG A 227 7.69 -10.37 38.68
C ARG A 227 6.36 -10.35 39.44
N LYS A 228 5.93 -9.19 39.96
CA LYS A 228 4.69 -9.03 40.74
C LYS A 228 3.45 -8.73 39.87
N HIS A 229 3.64 -8.49 38.58
CA HIS A 229 2.61 -8.08 37.63
C HIS A 229 2.33 -9.15 36.56
N VAL A 230 3.33 -9.95 36.21
CA VAL A 230 3.18 -11.02 35.22
C VAL A 230 2.25 -12.12 35.76
N VAL A 231 1.24 -12.44 34.97
CA VAL A 231 0.37 -13.59 35.13
C VAL A 231 0.70 -14.67 34.11
N GLN A 232 0.30 -15.90 34.39
CA GLN A 232 0.41 -17.04 33.50
C GLN A 232 -0.94 -17.74 33.29
N VAL A 233 -1.08 -18.41 32.15
CA VAL A 233 -2.19 -19.32 31.86
C VAL A 233 -1.66 -20.57 31.16
N ASN A 234 -2.16 -21.73 31.57
CA ASN A 234 -1.90 -23.00 30.91
C ASN A 234 -2.83 -23.14 29.70
N LEU A 235 -2.28 -23.20 28.49
CA LEU A 235 -3.07 -23.28 27.27
C LEU A 235 -3.78 -24.64 27.14
N ARG A 236 -3.23 -25.72 27.74
CA ARG A 236 -3.85 -27.05 27.73
C ARG A 236 -5.18 -27.09 28.47
N GLU A 237 -5.36 -26.27 29.50
CA GLU A 237 -6.65 -26.11 30.23
C GLU A 237 -7.74 -25.45 29.38
N HIS A 238 -7.37 -24.83 28.26
CA HIS A 238 -8.26 -24.25 27.25
C HIS A 238 -8.42 -25.16 26.02
N GLY A 239 -7.95 -26.43 26.10
CA GLY A 239 -7.97 -27.40 25.00
C GLY A 239 -6.85 -27.21 23.97
N ILE A 240 -5.99 -26.21 24.13
CA ILE A 240 -4.92 -25.86 23.19
C ILE A 240 -3.70 -26.72 23.49
N ASN A 241 -3.47 -27.75 22.68
CA ASN A 241 -2.36 -28.69 22.84
C ASN A 241 -1.16 -28.42 21.93
N GLU A 242 -1.36 -27.57 20.92
CA GLU A 242 -0.39 -27.15 19.93
C GLU A 242 -0.65 -25.68 19.52
N VAL A 243 0.35 -25.03 18.93
CA VAL A 243 0.31 -23.66 18.42
C VAL A 243 1.08 -23.59 17.09
N PRO A 244 0.72 -22.68 16.17
CA PRO A 244 1.53 -22.40 14.99
C PRO A 244 3.01 -22.19 15.35
N PRO A 245 3.97 -22.88 14.70
CA PRO A 245 5.38 -22.77 15.01
C PRO A 245 5.91 -21.37 14.69
N LEU A 246 6.87 -20.87 15.48
CA LEU A 246 7.46 -19.56 15.25
C LEU A 246 8.32 -19.57 13.96
N ARG A 247 7.76 -19.11 12.84
CA ARG A 247 8.37 -19.17 11.49
C ARG A 247 8.37 -17.80 10.81
N LEU A 248 9.06 -16.86 11.42
CA LEU A 248 9.11 -15.48 10.95
C LEU A 248 10.02 -15.29 9.72
N GLY A 249 9.67 -14.31 8.88
CA GLY A 249 10.21 -14.04 7.54
C GLY A 249 10.69 -12.60 7.37
N GLY A 250 9.95 -11.77 6.63
CA GLY A 250 10.38 -10.43 6.21
C GLY A 250 11.06 -10.39 4.83
N PHE A 251 11.12 -9.21 4.19
CA PHE A 251 11.45 -9.09 2.77
C PHE A 251 12.82 -9.65 2.41
N ALA A 252 13.86 -9.34 3.19
CA ALA A 252 15.23 -9.80 3.01
C ALA A 252 15.46 -11.26 3.40
N SER A 253 14.53 -11.92 4.10
CA SER A 253 14.83 -13.18 4.79
C SER A 253 15.28 -14.30 3.86
N GLY A 254 16.30 -15.04 4.28
CA GLY A 254 16.71 -16.30 3.64
C GLY A 254 15.66 -17.41 3.78
N ARG A 255 14.70 -17.26 4.70
CA ARG A 255 13.60 -18.21 4.95
C ARG A 255 12.36 -17.96 4.08
N GLY A 256 12.32 -16.82 3.37
CA GLY A 256 11.19 -16.38 2.55
C GLY A 256 10.43 -15.20 3.18
N PHE A 257 9.58 -14.56 2.37
CA PHE A 257 8.95 -13.27 2.70
C PHE A 257 7.73 -13.36 3.64
N ARG A 258 7.20 -14.55 3.95
CA ARG A 258 5.95 -14.72 4.72
C ARG A 258 6.24 -15.29 6.09
N SER A 259 5.76 -14.62 7.14
CA SER A 259 5.95 -15.04 8.55
C SER A 259 4.90 -16.02 9.10
N TYR A 260 3.83 -16.28 8.36
CA TYR A 260 2.60 -16.90 8.89
C TYR A 260 2.42 -18.36 8.44
N PRO A 261 1.73 -19.22 9.24
CA PRO A 261 0.85 -18.86 10.36
C PRO A 261 1.56 -18.40 11.65
N VAL A 262 1.06 -17.33 12.27
CA VAL A 262 1.54 -16.79 13.57
C VAL A 262 0.38 -16.69 14.56
N ALA A 263 0.57 -17.21 15.76
CA ALA A 263 -0.34 -16.97 16.88
C ALA A 263 -0.04 -15.61 17.53
N GLU A 264 -1.07 -14.79 17.71
CA GLU A 264 -1.01 -13.48 18.35
C GLU A 264 -1.97 -13.41 19.54
N LEU A 265 -1.55 -12.73 20.61
CA LEU A 265 -2.38 -12.45 21.77
C LEU A 265 -3.06 -11.10 21.60
N TYR A 266 -4.36 -11.04 21.89
CA TYR A 266 -5.18 -9.85 21.79
C TYR A 266 -5.80 -9.48 23.15
N TRP A 267 -5.87 -8.18 23.45
CA TRP A 267 -6.55 -7.59 24.60
C TRP A 267 -7.60 -6.61 24.09
N ASN A 268 -8.89 -6.92 24.27
CA ASN A 268 -9.99 -6.11 23.73
C ASN A 268 -9.79 -5.79 22.24
N LYS A 269 -9.47 -6.83 21.45
CA LYS A 269 -9.09 -6.78 20.02
C LYS A 269 -7.83 -5.96 19.67
N GLN A 270 -7.08 -5.44 20.65
CA GLN A 270 -5.76 -4.85 20.41
C GLN A 270 -4.67 -5.93 20.43
N PRO A 271 -3.77 -6.00 19.45
CA PRO A 271 -2.67 -6.96 19.48
C PRO A 271 -1.69 -6.56 20.58
N LEU A 272 -1.26 -7.55 21.37
CA LEU A 272 -0.25 -7.37 22.41
C LEU A 272 1.15 -7.65 21.87
N GLN A 273 2.13 -6.94 22.42
CA GLN A 273 3.50 -6.98 21.96
C GLN A 273 4.21 -8.24 22.47
N LEU A 274 4.85 -9.03 21.60
CA LEU A 274 5.79 -10.05 22.06
C LEU A 274 6.94 -9.36 22.80
N ALA A 275 7.26 -9.83 24.00
CA ALA A 275 8.30 -9.27 24.87
C ALA A 275 9.60 -8.99 24.08
N ARG A 276 10.03 -7.73 24.07
CA ARG A 276 11.07 -7.21 23.16
C ARG A 276 11.96 -6.17 23.81
N TRP A 277 13.20 -6.09 23.32
CA TRP A 277 14.11 -5.02 23.71
C TRP A 277 14.84 -4.41 22.49
N PRO A 278 14.96 -3.07 22.39
CA PRO A 278 14.36 -2.06 23.27
C PRO A 278 12.83 -2.02 23.10
N ASN A 279 12.13 -1.59 24.13
CA ASN A 279 10.68 -1.74 24.23
C ASN A 279 9.95 -0.92 23.13
N GLY A 280 10.58 0.16 22.67
CA GLY A 280 10.23 0.88 21.44
C GLY A 280 11.47 1.22 20.61
N GLY A 281 11.29 1.40 19.30
CA GLY A 281 12.38 1.75 18.38
C GLY A 281 13.36 0.61 18.07
N PHE A 282 14.62 0.96 17.82
CA PHE A 282 15.69 0.06 17.41
C PHE A 282 17.02 0.43 18.09
N VAL A 283 17.90 -0.56 18.30
CA VAL A 283 19.33 -0.37 18.56
C VAL A 283 20.14 -0.62 17.28
N GLN A 284 21.45 -0.34 17.30
CA GLN A 284 22.33 -0.47 16.12
C GLN A 284 23.38 -1.57 16.28
N ILE A 285 23.69 -2.27 15.19
CA ILE A 285 24.79 -3.23 15.11
C ILE A 285 26.13 -2.50 15.27
N ALA A 286 26.92 -2.82 16.29
CA ALA A 286 28.18 -2.13 16.57
C ALA A 286 29.29 -2.53 15.58
N LYS A 287 29.40 -3.82 15.26
CA LYS A 287 30.31 -4.37 14.25
C LYS A 287 29.68 -5.61 13.59
N VAL A 288 30.13 -5.96 12.39
CA VAL A 288 29.85 -7.24 11.71
C VAL A 288 31.14 -8.03 11.49
N SER A 289 31.02 -9.34 11.21
CA SER A 289 32.16 -10.19 10.83
C SER A 289 32.92 -9.66 9.60
N ASP A 290 34.24 -9.81 9.60
CA ASP A 290 35.10 -9.51 8.43
C ASP A 290 35.14 -10.69 7.43
N GLN A 291 34.61 -11.86 7.83
CA GLN A 291 34.44 -13.04 6.98
C GLN A 291 33.33 -12.84 5.94
N GLU A 292 33.43 -13.51 4.79
CA GLU A 292 32.48 -13.40 3.66
C GLU A 292 32.11 -11.96 3.28
N SER A 293 33.05 -11.04 3.46
CA SER A 293 32.83 -9.62 3.27
C SER A 293 32.66 -9.24 1.81
N PHE A 294 31.83 -8.22 1.58
CA PHE A 294 31.56 -7.63 0.28
C PHE A 294 31.47 -6.11 0.41
N LYS A 295 31.44 -5.41 -0.72
CA LYS A 295 31.29 -3.95 -0.77
C LYS A 295 30.34 -3.55 -1.88
N THR A 296 29.40 -2.67 -1.56
CA THR A 296 28.54 -1.98 -2.55
C THR A 296 28.84 -0.47 -2.54
N TRP A 297 28.08 0.29 -3.32
CA TRP A 297 28.08 1.76 -3.26
C TRP A 297 27.66 2.30 -1.88
N ALA A 298 26.86 1.55 -1.11
CA ALA A 298 26.40 1.94 0.23
C ALA A 298 27.40 1.61 1.35
N GLY A 299 28.48 0.88 1.05
CA GLY A 299 29.54 0.55 2.00
C GLY A 299 29.90 -0.94 2.07
N PRO A 300 30.76 -1.33 3.03
CA PRO A 300 31.09 -2.73 3.30
C PRO A 300 29.95 -3.47 4.01
N GLY A 301 29.92 -4.79 3.88
CA GLY A 301 29.06 -5.70 4.64
C GLY A 301 29.59 -7.13 4.63
N THR A 302 28.87 -8.04 5.26
CA THR A 302 29.15 -9.50 5.27
C THR A 302 27.90 -10.29 4.91
N LYS A 303 28.07 -11.44 4.24
CA LYS A 303 26.95 -12.34 3.88
C LYS A 303 26.39 -13.13 5.06
N SER A 304 27.17 -13.31 6.13
CA SER A 304 26.85 -14.19 7.25
C SER A 304 27.08 -13.52 8.59
N GLY A 305 26.46 -14.06 9.64
CA GLY A 305 26.83 -13.72 11.01
C GLY A 305 28.22 -14.24 11.39
N PRO A 306 28.76 -13.86 12.57
CA PRO A 306 28.09 -13.12 13.63
C PRO A 306 27.99 -11.61 13.38
N ILE A 307 26.99 -11.02 14.03
CA ILE A 307 26.92 -9.58 14.31
C ILE A 307 27.42 -9.34 15.74
N PHE A 308 27.88 -8.12 16.02
CA PHE A 308 28.42 -7.75 17.33
C PHE A 308 27.61 -6.61 17.95
N PHE A 309 27.17 -6.82 19.18
CA PHE A 309 26.40 -5.89 19.99
C PHE A 309 26.84 -6.03 21.46
N PRO A 310 27.87 -5.32 21.91
CA PRO A 310 28.45 -5.49 23.25
C PRO A 310 27.55 -4.85 24.32
N ASP A 311 26.58 -5.63 24.83
CA ASP A 311 25.65 -5.23 25.87
C ASP A 311 25.53 -6.34 26.95
N GLU A 312 25.41 -5.92 28.21
CA GLU A 312 25.27 -6.81 29.38
C GLU A 312 24.03 -7.72 29.29
N ARG A 313 22.97 -7.31 28.59
CA ARG A 313 21.74 -8.10 28.38
C ARG A 313 21.98 -9.42 27.68
N LEU A 314 23.04 -9.51 26.85
CA LEU A 314 23.43 -10.75 26.18
C LEU A 314 23.62 -11.92 27.14
N LYS A 315 24.03 -11.66 28.40
CA LYS A 315 24.16 -12.69 29.44
C LYS A 315 22.84 -13.42 29.70
N ARG A 316 21.72 -12.69 29.69
CA ARG A 316 20.36 -13.25 29.88
C ARG A 316 19.79 -13.78 28.57
N TRP A 317 20.02 -13.10 27.44
CA TRP A 317 19.53 -13.57 26.13
C TRP A 317 20.15 -14.91 25.72
N ALA A 318 21.37 -15.21 26.17
CA ALA A 318 22.02 -16.51 25.93
C ALA A 318 21.34 -17.68 26.66
N GLU A 319 20.46 -17.42 27.63
CA GLU A 319 19.66 -18.43 28.35
C GLU A 319 18.24 -18.59 27.78
N GLU A 320 17.82 -17.72 26.85
CA GLU A 320 16.52 -17.83 26.19
C GLU A 320 16.51 -18.96 25.15
N PRO A 321 15.42 -19.74 25.02
CA PRO A 321 15.41 -20.95 24.19
C PRO A 321 15.24 -20.67 22.69
N GLU A 322 14.47 -19.64 22.32
CA GLU A 322 14.20 -19.26 20.93
C GLU A 322 14.30 -17.73 20.70
N PRO A 323 15.44 -17.08 21.04
CA PRO A 323 15.63 -15.65 20.80
C PRO A 323 15.62 -15.32 19.29
N VAL A 324 14.84 -14.31 18.92
CA VAL A 324 14.74 -13.80 17.54
C VAL A 324 15.13 -12.34 17.51
N LEU A 325 15.79 -11.91 16.44
CA LEU A 325 16.04 -10.50 16.14
C LEU A 325 15.21 -10.07 14.92
N TYR A 326 14.77 -8.82 14.89
CA TYR A 326 14.20 -8.19 13.70
C TYR A 326 14.99 -6.94 13.36
N GLY A 327 15.26 -6.67 12.07
CA GLY A 327 15.94 -5.45 11.67
C GLY A 327 16.12 -5.26 10.16
N TYR A 328 16.73 -4.13 9.82
CA TYR A 328 17.07 -3.73 8.45
C TYR A 328 18.57 -3.93 8.21
N TRP A 329 18.95 -5.18 7.98
CA TRP A 329 20.33 -5.68 8.16
C TRP A 329 21.38 -5.06 7.23
N TYR A 330 21.01 -4.66 6.02
CA TYR A 330 21.91 -4.01 5.06
C TYR A 330 21.25 -2.88 4.25
N TRP A 331 19.95 -2.97 3.99
CA TRP A 331 19.16 -1.93 3.28
C TRP A 331 17.95 -1.51 4.12
N GLY A 332 17.62 -0.20 4.14
CA GLY A 332 16.45 0.33 4.86
C GLY A 332 15.09 -0.04 4.26
N TRP A 333 15.10 -0.69 3.09
CA TRP A 333 13.93 -1.25 2.41
C TRP A 333 13.86 -2.79 2.49
N ALA A 334 14.77 -3.44 3.23
CA ALA A 334 14.87 -4.90 3.29
C ALA A 334 14.98 -5.39 4.74
N ASP A 335 13.83 -5.61 5.37
CA ASP A 335 13.69 -6.19 6.70
C ASP A 335 13.86 -7.71 6.71
N SER A 336 14.31 -8.29 7.82
CA SER A 336 14.04 -9.70 8.12
C SER A 336 14.07 -10.00 9.60
N TYR A 337 13.36 -11.06 9.97
CA TYR A 337 13.60 -11.77 11.21
C TYR A 337 14.76 -12.74 11.05
N GLU A 338 15.73 -12.66 11.94
CA GLU A 338 16.89 -13.54 12.01
C GLU A 338 16.87 -14.30 13.33
N PHE A 339 16.91 -15.62 13.25
CA PHE A 339 16.93 -16.50 14.41
C PHE A 339 18.35 -16.60 14.95
N VAL A 340 18.52 -16.62 16.26
CA VAL A 340 19.83 -16.76 16.89
C VAL A 340 20.19 -18.25 17.02
N GLU A 341 21.44 -18.60 16.71
CA GLU A 341 22.00 -19.93 16.95
C GLU A 341 22.70 -20.00 18.31
N ARG A 342 23.50 -18.98 18.64
CA ARG A 342 24.18 -18.84 19.94
C ARG A 342 24.58 -17.40 20.19
N ILE A 343 24.67 -17.02 21.47
CA ILE A 343 25.26 -15.75 21.92
C ILE A 343 26.56 -16.04 22.67
N ASP A 344 27.56 -15.18 22.50
CA ASP A 344 28.75 -15.10 23.35
C ASP A 344 28.79 -13.74 24.04
N PRO A 345 28.32 -13.66 25.31
CA PRO A 345 28.30 -12.41 26.06
C PRO A 345 29.70 -11.86 26.38
N SER A 346 30.75 -12.68 26.30
CA SER A 346 32.13 -12.25 26.62
C SER A 346 32.77 -11.44 25.49
N THR A 347 32.33 -11.67 24.24
CA THR A 347 32.80 -10.96 23.04
C THR A 347 31.75 -10.02 22.45
N GLY A 348 30.51 -10.08 22.94
CA GLY A 348 29.37 -9.35 22.37
C GLY A 348 28.86 -9.94 21.06
N ALA A 349 29.26 -11.17 20.70
CA ALA A 349 28.93 -11.78 19.42
C ALA A 349 27.56 -12.50 19.47
N ILE A 350 26.72 -12.25 18.46
CA ILE A 350 25.48 -12.97 18.21
C ILE A 350 25.65 -13.75 16.90
N TYR A 351 25.66 -15.07 17.01
CA TYR A 351 25.71 -15.99 15.88
C TYR A 351 24.28 -16.23 15.40
N LEU A 352 24.00 -15.84 14.15
CA LEU A 352 22.70 -16.00 13.51
C LEU A 352 22.59 -17.39 12.88
N LYS A 353 21.38 -17.92 12.78
CA LYS A 353 21.09 -19.25 12.26
C LYS A 353 20.71 -19.18 10.78
N ALA A 354 21.43 -19.88 9.93
CA ALA A 354 21.17 -19.96 8.49
C ALA A 354 19.77 -20.54 8.15
N PRO A 355 19.18 -20.20 6.98
CA PRO A 355 19.67 -19.25 5.97
C PRO A 355 19.54 -17.80 6.42
N TYR A 356 20.53 -16.99 6.06
CA TYR A 356 20.69 -15.58 6.41
C TYR A 356 19.88 -14.63 5.51
N SER A 357 19.72 -13.37 5.94
CA SER A 357 19.38 -12.23 5.08
C SER A 357 20.05 -12.31 3.70
N ARG A 358 19.25 -12.22 2.62
CA ARG A 358 19.69 -12.28 1.22
C ARG A 358 20.57 -11.10 0.81
N TYR A 359 20.62 -10.04 1.62
CA TYR A 359 21.48 -8.87 1.42
C TYR A 359 22.62 -8.78 2.45
N GLY A 360 22.73 -9.74 3.36
CA GLY A 360 23.75 -9.74 4.42
C GLY A 360 23.53 -8.66 5.49
N TYR A 361 24.64 -8.26 6.11
CA TYR A 361 24.69 -7.44 7.34
C TYR A 361 25.73 -6.32 7.22
N ALA A 362 25.46 -5.15 7.81
CA ALA A 362 26.42 -4.05 7.98
C ALA A 362 26.36 -3.40 9.37
N ALA A 363 27.46 -2.76 9.79
CA ALA A 363 27.51 -1.98 11.02
C ALA A 363 26.64 -0.70 10.92
N GLY A 364 26.17 -0.20 12.07
CA GLY A 364 25.27 0.95 12.18
C GLY A 364 23.81 0.66 11.78
N ARG A 365 23.49 -0.57 11.38
CA ARG A 365 22.15 -0.95 10.92
C ARG A 365 21.20 -1.25 12.08
N PRO A 366 19.91 -0.88 11.97
CA PRO A 366 18.96 -0.96 13.08
C PRO A 366 18.38 -2.37 13.25
N PHE A 367 18.24 -2.82 14.49
CA PHE A 367 17.55 -4.05 14.88
C PHE A 367 16.95 -3.95 16.30
N PHE A 368 16.07 -4.87 16.66
CA PHE A 368 15.63 -5.14 18.04
C PHE A 368 15.55 -6.67 18.26
N ALA A 369 15.55 -7.09 19.53
CA ALA A 369 15.37 -8.48 19.93
C ALA A 369 13.94 -8.71 20.44
N LEU A 370 13.37 -9.89 20.20
CA LEU A 370 12.01 -10.27 20.60
C LEU A 370 11.90 -11.76 20.94
N ASN A 371 10.76 -12.15 21.51
CA ASN A 371 10.49 -13.50 22.01
C ASN A 371 11.42 -13.89 23.18
N LEU A 372 11.60 -12.95 24.12
CA LEU A 372 12.51 -13.08 25.28
C LEU A 372 11.71 -12.97 26.59
N LEU A 373 11.65 -14.01 27.42
CA LEU A 373 11.00 -13.90 28.73
C LEU A 373 11.74 -12.92 29.66
N CYS A 374 13.08 -12.88 29.58
CA CYS A 374 13.89 -11.95 30.36
C CYS A 374 13.77 -10.47 29.97
N GLU A 375 13.06 -10.13 28.91
CA GLU A 375 12.69 -8.75 28.53
C GLU A 375 11.17 -8.52 28.56
N LEU A 376 10.42 -9.34 29.33
CA LEU A 376 9.01 -9.08 29.64
C LEU A 376 8.94 -8.03 30.76
N ASP A 377 8.98 -6.75 30.40
CA ASP A 377 9.23 -5.63 31.33
C ASP A 377 8.22 -4.46 31.25
N LEU A 378 7.23 -4.49 30.34
CA LEU A 378 6.14 -3.51 30.28
C LEU A 378 4.71 -4.09 30.28
N PRO A 379 3.71 -3.33 30.75
CA PRO A 379 2.29 -3.67 30.56
C PRO A 379 1.93 -3.80 29.07
N GLY A 380 1.24 -4.89 28.72
CA GLY A 380 0.87 -5.23 27.35
C GLY A 380 1.89 -6.06 26.59
N GLU A 381 2.98 -6.47 27.23
CA GLU A 381 3.87 -7.49 26.69
C GLU A 381 3.46 -8.91 27.09
N TRP A 382 3.84 -9.89 26.25
CA TRP A 382 3.61 -11.32 26.51
C TRP A 382 4.74 -12.21 25.96
N TYR A 383 4.84 -13.42 26.51
CA TYR A 383 5.77 -14.47 26.07
C TYR A 383 5.05 -15.83 26.11
N LEU A 384 5.38 -16.73 25.18
CA LEU A 384 4.80 -18.07 25.12
C LEU A 384 5.88 -19.14 25.25
N ASP A 385 5.84 -19.91 26.34
CA ASP A 385 6.58 -21.15 26.43
C ASP A 385 5.86 -22.22 25.58
N ARG A 386 6.38 -22.43 24.37
CA ARG A 386 5.83 -23.36 23.38
C ARG A 386 6.04 -24.84 23.74
N LYS A 387 6.95 -25.14 24.67
CA LYS A 387 7.24 -26.50 25.12
C LYS A 387 6.27 -26.91 26.22
N GLU A 388 6.18 -26.07 27.25
CA GLU A 388 5.30 -26.31 28.40
C GLU A 388 3.84 -25.89 28.13
N MET A 389 3.60 -25.15 27.04
CA MET A 389 2.30 -24.58 26.64
C MET A 389 1.73 -23.61 27.68
N ILE A 390 2.62 -22.76 28.23
CA ILE A 390 2.27 -21.71 29.21
C ILE A 390 2.48 -20.35 28.57
N LEU A 391 1.43 -19.54 28.54
CA LEU A 391 1.48 -18.14 28.12
C LEU A 391 1.66 -17.25 29.35
N TYR A 392 2.60 -16.33 29.27
CA TYR A 392 2.91 -15.32 30.28
C TYR A 392 2.56 -13.93 29.73
N LEU A 393 1.95 -13.08 30.55
CA LEU A 393 1.41 -11.78 30.17
C LEU A 393 1.63 -10.79 31.31
N TRP A 394 2.13 -9.58 31.02
CA TRP A 394 1.89 -8.42 31.89
C TRP A 394 0.61 -7.72 31.41
N PRO A 395 -0.50 -7.74 32.18
CA PRO A 395 -1.75 -7.11 31.75
C PRO A 395 -1.62 -5.59 31.57
N PRO A 396 -2.11 -4.99 30.46
CA PRO A 396 -2.24 -3.54 30.31
C PRO A 396 -3.12 -2.86 31.36
N GLY A 397 -4.06 -3.61 31.95
CA GLY A 397 -5.05 -3.11 32.90
C GLY A 397 -5.71 -4.25 33.67
N ASP A 398 -6.92 -4.02 34.20
CA ASP A 398 -7.63 -5.04 34.98
C ASP A 398 -8.12 -6.21 34.11
N LEU A 399 -7.59 -7.40 34.38
CA LEU A 399 -7.99 -8.67 33.76
C LEU A 399 -9.48 -8.99 33.95
N SER A 400 -10.12 -8.51 35.03
CA SER A 400 -11.53 -8.77 35.30
C SER A 400 -12.47 -8.11 34.29
N GLN A 401 -12.02 -7.00 33.67
CA GLN A 401 -12.75 -6.22 32.68
C GLN A 401 -12.29 -6.52 31.24
N ALA A 402 -11.41 -7.50 31.05
CA ALA A 402 -10.73 -7.76 29.78
C ALA A 402 -11.29 -8.96 29.00
N VAL A 403 -11.19 -8.87 27.69
CA VAL A 403 -11.26 -10.00 26.76
C VAL A 403 -9.85 -10.27 26.26
N VAL A 404 -9.26 -11.37 26.72
CA VAL A 404 -7.95 -11.85 26.27
C VAL A 404 -8.17 -13.04 25.31
N GLU A 405 -7.67 -12.95 24.08
CA GLU A 405 -7.91 -13.93 23.02
C GLU A 405 -6.61 -14.27 22.29
N LEU A 406 -6.40 -15.55 21.98
CA LEU A 406 -5.26 -16.03 21.21
C LEU A 406 -5.71 -16.47 19.82
N SER A 407 -5.15 -15.88 18.76
CA SER A 407 -5.42 -16.31 17.37
C SER A 407 -4.68 -17.62 17.08
N LEU A 408 -5.38 -18.62 16.52
CA LEU A 408 -4.81 -19.95 16.27
C LEU A 408 -5.15 -20.53 14.90
N PHE A 409 -6.28 -20.15 14.30
CA PHE A 409 -6.74 -20.73 13.04
C PHE A 409 -5.78 -20.43 11.87
N SER A 410 -5.07 -21.45 11.39
CA SER A 410 -3.87 -21.33 10.55
C SER A 410 -4.11 -21.38 9.03
N GLU A 411 -5.37 -21.49 8.61
CA GLU A 411 -5.81 -21.43 7.21
C GLU A 411 -6.66 -20.16 6.93
N PRO A 412 -6.91 -19.80 5.67
CA PRO A 412 -7.97 -18.86 5.32
C PRO A 412 -9.34 -19.39 5.76
N MET A 413 -10.18 -18.54 6.33
CA MET A 413 -11.52 -18.91 6.81
C MET A 413 -12.52 -19.15 5.69
N LEU A 414 -12.31 -18.50 4.55
CA LEU A 414 -13.08 -18.66 3.33
C LEU A 414 -12.14 -18.87 2.15
N ILE A 415 -12.36 -19.95 1.40
CA ILE A 415 -11.61 -20.30 0.20
C ILE A 415 -12.62 -20.50 -0.94
N MET A 416 -12.51 -19.68 -1.97
CA MET A 416 -13.39 -19.67 -3.15
C MET A 416 -12.57 -20.01 -4.40
N GLU A 417 -12.93 -21.08 -5.10
CA GLU A 417 -12.19 -21.59 -6.25
C GLU A 417 -13.09 -21.69 -7.49
N ASN A 418 -12.78 -20.89 -8.51
CA ASN A 418 -13.50 -20.83 -9.79
C ASN A 418 -15.02 -20.57 -9.65
N THR A 419 -15.40 -19.82 -8.61
CA THR A 419 -16.78 -19.43 -8.29
C THR A 419 -17.25 -18.24 -9.13
N SER A 420 -18.56 -18.11 -9.35
CA SER A 420 -19.15 -16.93 -10.01
C SER A 420 -20.44 -16.43 -9.34
N HIS A 421 -20.68 -15.12 -9.38
CA HIS A 421 -21.90 -14.44 -8.91
C HIS A 421 -22.26 -14.76 -7.43
N ILE A 422 -21.25 -14.68 -6.55
CA ILE A 422 -21.41 -14.90 -5.10
C ILE A 422 -21.15 -13.59 -4.36
N ARG A 423 -22.01 -13.25 -3.40
CA ARG A 423 -21.84 -12.09 -2.52
C ARG A 423 -21.75 -12.46 -1.05
N PHE A 424 -20.94 -11.72 -0.32
CA PHE A 424 -20.94 -11.69 1.14
C PHE A 424 -21.26 -10.25 1.59
N GLU A 425 -22.35 -10.06 2.34
CA GLU A 425 -22.83 -8.72 2.75
C GLU A 425 -22.93 -8.62 4.30
N GLY A 426 -22.18 -7.68 4.91
CA GLY A 426 -22.29 -7.36 6.35
C GLY A 426 -21.63 -8.33 7.33
N ILE A 427 -20.71 -9.19 6.89
CA ILE A 427 -20.12 -10.26 7.71
C ILE A 427 -18.79 -9.84 8.33
N THR A 428 -18.54 -10.24 9.58
CA THR A 428 -17.24 -10.06 10.25
C THR A 428 -16.43 -11.35 10.28
N TRP A 429 -15.16 -11.28 9.92
CA TRP A 429 -14.15 -12.32 10.16
C TRP A 429 -13.06 -11.78 11.07
N GLU A 430 -12.60 -12.57 12.05
CA GLU A 430 -11.56 -12.13 12.99
C GLU A 430 -10.69 -13.24 13.60
N LEU A 431 -9.52 -12.85 14.14
CA LEU A 431 -8.65 -13.69 14.98
C LEU A 431 -8.07 -14.94 14.30
N GLY A 432 -7.79 -14.87 12.99
CA GLY A 432 -7.01 -15.91 12.30
C GLY A 432 -5.50 -15.76 12.47
N ALA A 433 -4.81 -16.88 12.56
CA ALA A 433 -3.35 -16.95 12.55
C ALA A 433 -2.75 -16.90 11.12
N SER A 434 -3.56 -16.65 10.09
CA SER A 434 -3.18 -16.73 8.66
C SER A 434 -3.81 -15.61 7.83
N ASP A 435 -3.86 -15.75 6.50
CA ASP A 435 -4.71 -14.88 5.64
C ASP A 435 -6.19 -15.07 6.01
N ALA A 436 -7.08 -14.11 5.72
CA ALA A 436 -8.51 -14.27 6.05
C ALA A 436 -9.34 -14.95 4.95
N ILE A 437 -9.27 -14.44 3.71
CA ILE A 437 -10.15 -14.86 2.60
C ILE A 437 -9.36 -15.02 1.31
N HIS A 438 -9.49 -16.16 0.62
CA HIS A 438 -8.89 -16.42 -0.70
C HIS A 438 -9.95 -16.60 -1.78
N VAL A 439 -9.77 -15.95 -2.93
CA VAL A 439 -10.61 -16.06 -4.14
C VAL A 439 -9.71 -16.30 -5.35
N SER A 440 -9.75 -17.50 -5.90
CA SER A 440 -8.96 -17.93 -7.05
C SER A 440 -9.86 -18.14 -8.26
N GLY A 441 -9.67 -17.38 -9.34
CA GLY A 441 -10.45 -17.50 -10.57
C GLY A 441 -11.91 -17.06 -10.44
N GLY A 442 -12.22 -16.22 -9.44
CA GLY A 442 -13.58 -15.76 -9.17
C GLY A 442 -14.09 -14.71 -10.16
N ARG A 443 -15.36 -14.81 -10.56
CA ARG A 443 -16.06 -13.79 -11.36
C ARG A 443 -17.25 -13.20 -10.61
N GLU A 444 -17.32 -11.87 -10.52
CA GLU A 444 -18.39 -11.18 -9.78
C GLU A 444 -18.55 -11.71 -8.34
N CYS A 445 -17.41 -12.04 -7.71
CA CYS A 445 -17.31 -12.42 -6.30
C CYS A 445 -17.07 -11.15 -5.47
N ILE A 446 -18.07 -10.75 -4.68
CA ILE A 446 -18.13 -9.41 -4.08
C ILE A 446 -18.31 -9.50 -2.56
N PHE A 447 -17.51 -8.73 -1.83
CA PHE A 447 -17.64 -8.52 -0.39
C PHE A 447 -18.11 -7.08 -0.16
N ALA A 448 -19.20 -6.89 0.59
CA ALA A 448 -19.80 -5.58 0.78
C ALA A 448 -20.19 -5.30 2.25
N GLY A 449 -19.75 -4.17 2.80
CA GLY A 449 -20.02 -3.85 4.21
C GLY A 449 -19.39 -4.81 5.23
N CYS A 450 -18.38 -5.58 4.81
CA CYS A 450 -17.76 -6.61 5.64
C CYS A 450 -16.63 -6.03 6.51
N THR A 451 -16.38 -6.69 7.66
CA THR A 451 -15.23 -6.39 8.53
C THR A 451 -14.24 -7.56 8.51
N ILE A 452 -12.97 -7.29 8.25
CA ILE A 452 -11.88 -8.27 8.33
C ILE A 452 -10.82 -7.72 9.29
N ARG A 453 -10.59 -8.38 10.43
CA ARG A 453 -9.70 -7.82 11.47
C ARG A 453 -8.87 -8.84 12.25
N CYS A 454 -7.77 -8.39 12.83
CA CYS A 454 -6.99 -9.19 13.79
C CYS A 454 -6.49 -10.51 13.19
N PHE A 455 -5.91 -10.46 11.99
CA PHE A 455 -5.32 -11.62 11.29
C PHE A 455 -3.81 -11.44 11.17
N ALA A 456 -3.05 -12.53 11.25
CA ALA A 456 -1.60 -12.48 11.06
C ALA A 456 -1.16 -12.35 9.59
N GLY A 457 -2.01 -12.75 8.62
CA GLY A 457 -1.72 -12.71 7.19
C GLY A 457 -2.27 -11.48 6.45
N ASP A 458 -2.54 -11.64 5.16
CA ASP A 458 -3.24 -10.68 4.31
C ASP A 458 -4.77 -10.81 4.48
N GLY A 459 -5.54 -9.72 4.31
CA GLY A 459 -7.00 -9.73 4.49
C GLY A 459 -7.73 -10.53 3.41
N VAL A 460 -7.86 -9.97 2.20
CA VAL A 460 -8.54 -10.65 1.07
C VAL A 460 -7.61 -10.81 -0.12
N VAL A 461 -7.54 -12.01 -0.68
CA VAL A 461 -6.61 -12.37 -1.76
C VAL A 461 -7.37 -12.81 -3.00
N PHE A 462 -7.44 -11.95 -4.01
CA PHE A 462 -7.91 -12.27 -5.37
C PHE A 462 -6.74 -12.63 -6.28
N ARG A 463 -6.79 -13.79 -6.94
CA ARG A 463 -5.81 -14.24 -7.93
C ARG A 463 -6.47 -15.02 -9.05
N GLU A 464 -5.74 -15.22 -10.15
CA GLU A 464 -6.13 -16.20 -11.17
C GLU A 464 -6.22 -17.60 -10.57
N GLY A 465 -7.21 -18.37 -11.02
CA GLY A 465 -7.44 -19.75 -10.66
C GLY A 465 -6.99 -20.71 -11.76
N GLN A 466 -7.15 -22.00 -11.50
CA GLN A 466 -6.96 -23.05 -12.48
C GLN A 466 -8.15 -24.02 -12.40
N LEU A 467 -8.68 -24.40 -13.56
CA LEU A 467 -9.65 -25.47 -13.69
C LEU A 467 -8.94 -26.72 -14.22
N ARG A 468 -9.15 -27.88 -13.59
CA ARG A 468 -8.58 -29.15 -14.05
C ARG A 468 -9.65 -29.98 -14.74
N THR A 469 -9.42 -30.33 -16.00
CA THR A 469 -10.29 -31.19 -16.80
C THR A 469 -9.47 -32.33 -17.38
N GLY A 470 -9.51 -33.49 -16.73
CA GLY A 470 -8.59 -34.58 -17.02
C GLY A 470 -7.14 -34.21 -16.71
N THR A 471 -6.26 -34.30 -17.70
CA THR A 471 -4.84 -33.89 -17.59
C THR A 471 -4.61 -32.40 -17.87
N GLU A 472 -5.60 -31.68 -18.40
CA GLU A 472 -5.46 -30.27 -18.77
C GLU A 472 -5.66 -29.33 -17.57
N GLN A 473 -4.96 -28.20 -17.59
CA GLN A 473 -5.10 -27.10 -16.63
C GLN A 473 -5.42 -25.82 -17.41
N THR A 474 -6.67 -25.36 -17.31
CA THR A 474 -7.13 -24.14 -18.01
C THR A 474 -7.13 -22.97 -17.02
N PRO A 475 -6.34 -21.90 -17.26
CA PRO A 475 -6.36 -20.71 -16.41
C PRO A 475 -7.76 -20.09 -16.32
N GLN A 476 -8.15 -19.70 -15.11
CA GLN A 476 -9.40 -18.99 -14.85
C GLN A 476 -9.07 -17.57 -14.38
N ARG A 477 -9.49 -16.57 -15.16
CA ARG A 477 -9.27 -15.16 -14.81
C ARG A 477 -10.13 -14.78 -13.61
N CYS A 478 -9.52 -14.16 -12.59
CA CYS A 478 -10.31 -13.40 -11.63
C CYS A 478 -10.71 -12.06 -12.25
N GLN A 479 -12.00 -11.79 -12.31
CA GLN A 479 -12.56 -10.60 -12.95
C GLN A 479 -13.85 -10.10 -12.31
N ASP A 480 -14.15 -8.82 -12.50
CA ASP A 480 -15.36 -8.14 -12.02
C ASP A 480 -15.63 -8.32 -10.51
N SER A 481 -14.60 -8.70 -9.74
CA SER A 481 -14.67 -9.12 -8.34
C SER A 481 -13.99 -8.07 -7.44
N GLY A 482 -14.37 -7.98 -6.17
CA GLY A 482 -13.83 -6.93 -5.32
C GLY A 482 -14.52 -6.68 -3.99
N LEU A 483 -14.10 -5.59 -3.36
CA LEU A 483 -14.63 -5.09 -2.08
C LEU A 483 -15.34 -3.75 -2.28
N LEU A 484 -16.50 -3.60 -1.63
CA LEU A 484 -17.23 -2.34 -1.54
C LEU A 484 -17.53 -2.02 -0.06
N SER A 485 -17.16 -0.83 0.40
CA SER A 485 -17.62 -0.34 1.72
C SER A 485 -17.22 -1.23 2.91
N CYS A 486 -16.10 -1.95 2.79
CA CYS A 486 -15.57 -2.85 3.82
C CYS A 486 -14.55 -2.14 4.74
N ASP A 487 -14.37 -2.69 5.95
CA ASP A 487 -13.36 -2.24 6.90
C ASP A 487 -12.32 -3.36 7.12
N ILE A 488 -11.03 -3.06 6.97
CA ILE A 488 -9.93 -4.03 7.10
C ILE A 488 -8.85 -3.46 8.01
N TYR A 489 -8.60 -4.10 9.16
CA TYR A 489 -7.65 -3.52 10.13
C TYR A 489 -6.99 -4.49 11.10
N THR A 490 -5.90 -4.04 11.71
CA THR A 490 -5.11 -4.84 12.66
C THR A 490 -4.56 -6.11 12.00
N MET A 491 -3.93 -5.94 10.85
CA MET A 491 -3.37 -7.04 10.04
C MET A 491 -1.88 -7.20 10.27
N GLY A 492 -1.40 -8.44 10.37
CA GLY A 492 0.02 -8.76 10.40
C GLY A 492 0.72 -8.49 9.06
N ARG A 493 -0.02 -8.55 7.95
CA ARG A 493 0.45 -8.16 6.61
C ARG A 493 -0.45 -7.11 5.96
N GLY A 494 -0.79 -7.27 4.68
CA GLY A 494 -1.52 -6.30 3.88
C GLY A 494 -3.04 -6.42 3.97
N GLY A 495 -3.75 -5.47 3.35
CA GLY A 495 -5.21 -5.44 3.34
C GLY A 495 -5.80 -6.36 2.26
N VAL A 496 -5.48 -6.06 1.00
CA VAL A 496 -6.01 -6.76 -0.18
C VAL A 496 -4.89 -7.08 -1.17
N VAL A 497 -4.86 -8.31 -1.68
CA VAL A 497 -4.13 -8.65 -2.90
C VAL A 497 -5.15 -8.73 -4.04
N LEU A 498 -4.99 -7.89 -5.06
CA LEU A 498 -5.94 -7.71 -6.15
C LEU A 498 -5.25 -8.05 -7.48
N SER A 499 -5.36 -9.30 -7.93
CA SER A 499 -4.75 -9.77 -9.18
C SER A 499 -5.76 -10.39 -10.14
N GLY A 500 -5.70 -9.97 -11.41
CA GLY A 500 -6.52 -10.54 -12.48
C GLY A 500 -6.38 -9.81 -13.82
N GLY A 501 -7.17 -10.26 -14.81
CA GLY A 501 -6.92 -9.90 -16.20
C GLY A 501 -5.65 -10.58 -16.76
N GLU A 502 -5.43 -10.47 -18.07
CA GLU A 502 -4.33 -11.14 -18.76
C GLU A 502 -3.35 -10.10 -19.35
N ARG A 503 -2.14 -9.99 -18.79
CA ARG A 503 -1.13 -9.03 -19.28
C ARG A 503 -0.81 -9.25 -20.75
N ARG A 504 -0.61 -10.50 -21.18
CA ARG A 504 -0.18 -10.84 -22.55
C ARG A 504 -1.06 -10.21 -23.62
N THR A 505 -2.37 -10.21 -23.41
CA THR A 505 -3.37 -9.68 -24.35
C THR A 505 -3.91 -8.30 -23.95
N LEU A 506 -3.43 -7.73 -22.84
CA LEU A 506 -3.99 -6.56 -22.15
C LEU A 506 -5.50 -6.67 -21.87
N THR A 507 -6.00 -7.89 -21.64
CA THR A 507 -7.42 -8.11 -21.29
C THR A 507 -7.67 -7.69 -19.84
N PRO A 508 -8.52 -6.68 -19.57
CA PRO A 508 -8.71 -6.15 -18.22
C PRO A 508 -9.55 -7.10 -17.34
N GLY A 509 -9.15 -7.25 -16.08
CA GLY A 509 -9.92 -7.99 -15.08
C GLY A 509 -11.05 -7.18 -14.45
N ARG A 510 -11.00 -5.84 -14.45
CA ARG A 510 -12.02 -4.94 -13.85
C ARG A 510 -12.30 -5.17 -12.35
N ASN A 511 -11.38 -5.83 -11.65
CA ASN A 511 -11.47 -6.02 -10.20
C ASN A 511 -11.34 -4.69 -9.45
N PHE A 512 -11.90 -4.61 -8.24
CA PHE A 512 -11.98 -3.34 -7.51
C PHE A 512 -11.80 -3.42 -5.98
N VAL A 513 -11.31 -2.34 -5.40
CA VAL A 513 -11.38 -2.05 -3.95
C VAL A 513 -11.92 -0.63 -3.82
N GLU A 514 -13.16 -0.50 -3.34
CA GLU A 514 -13.91 0.75 -3.39
C GLU A 514 -14.58 1.09 -2.05
N ASN A 515 -14.50 2.37 -1.64
CA ASN A 515 -15.11 2.88 -0.40
C ASN A 515 -14.66 2.14 0.89
N CYS A 516 -13.48 1.50 0.89
CA CYS A 516 -12.99 0.71 2.01
C CYS A 516 -12.14 1.56 2.98
N HIS A 517 -12.24 1.26 4.28
CA HIS A 517 -11.39 1.85 5.32
C HIS A 517 -10.34 0.81 5.73
N ILE A 518 -9.08 1.08 5.44
CA ILE A 518 -7.99 0.10 5.57
C ILE A 518 -6.84 0.67 6.40
N TYR A 519 -6.58 0.11 7.60
CA TYR A 519 -5.63 0.74 8.54
C TYR A 519 -4.98 -0.24 9.53
N ASN A 520 -3.91 0.20 10.21
CA ASN A 520 -3.18 -0.62 11.20
C ASN A 520 -2.71 -1.96 10.61
N LEU A 521 -1.93 -1.89 9.55
CA LEU A 521 -1.41 -3.03 8.80
C LEU A 521 0.11 -3.19 8.98
N SER A 522 0.70 -4.20 8.34
CA SER A 522 2.15 -4.45 8.32
C SER A 522 2.74 -4.71 9.72
N ARG A 523 1.98 -5.30 10.64
CA ARG A 523 2.40 -5.45 12.05
C ARG A 523 3.36 -6.63 12.31
N ILE A 524 3.43 -7.61 11.41
CA ILE A 524 4.30 -8.80 11.49
C ILE A 524 5.28 -8.83 10.32
N ASP A 525 4.83 -8.68 9.08
CA ASP A 525 5.74 -8.45 7.96
C ASP A 525 5.64 -6.96 7.60
N HIS A 526 6.65 -6.17 7.96
CA HIS A 526 6.56 -4.71 8.04
C HIS A 526 6.72 -4.03 6.68
N THR A 527 7.48 -4.66 5.76
CA THR A 527 7.91 -4.04 4.51
C THR A 527 7.28 -4.71 3.28
N TYR A 528 6.82 -3.92 2.31
CA TYR A 528 6.13 -4.37 1.09
C TYR A 528 4.80 -5.13 1.33
N THR A 529 4.09 -4.78 2.40
CA THR A 529 2.77 -5.32 2.79
C THR A 529 1.69 -4.24 2.75
N PRO A 530 1.26 -3.80 1.55
CA PRO A 530 0.41 -2.62 1.39
C PRO A 530 -1.07 -2.84 1.77
N ALA A 531 -1.83 -1.76 1.89
CA ALA A 531 -3.29 -1.84 1.96
C ALA A 531 -3.91 -2.48 0.71
N VAL A 532 -3.39 -2.17 -0.48
CA VAL A 532 -3.73 -2.91 -1.72
C VAL A 532 -2.47 -3.21 -2.54
N LEU A 533 -2.21 -4.50 -2.78
CA LEU A 533 -1.25 -4.98 -3.76
C LEU A 533 -1.99 -5.28 -5.06
N VAL A 534 -1.77 -4.46 -6.10
CA VAL A 534 -2.43 -4.58 -7.40
C VAL A 534 -1.48 -5.23 -8.42
N SER A 535 -1.98 -6.23 -9.15
CA SER A 535 -1.26 -6.83 -10.28
C SER A 535 -2.19 -7.23 -11.44
N GLY A 536 -1.66 -7.28 -12.66
CA GLY A 536 -2.40 -7.76 -13.83
C GLY A 536 -2.80 -6.62 -14.78
N VAL A 537 -4.09 -6.50 -15.10
CA VAL A 537 -4.59 -5.48 -16.03
C VAL A 537 -5.94 -4.90 -15.61
N GLY A 538 -6.06 -3.56 -15.65
CA GLY A 538 -7.34 -2.86 -15.61
C GLY A 538 -8.12 -3.09 -14.32
N HIS A 539 -7.61 -2.60 -13.19
CA HIS A 539 -8.27 -2.68 -11.87
C HIS A 539 -8.49 -1.28 -11.31
N ARG A 540 -9.47 -1.11 -10.42
CA ARG A 540 -9.83 0.19 -9.82
C ARG A 540 -9.68 0.18 -8.31
N VAL A 541 -8.83 1.06 -7.78
CA VAL A 541 -8.70 1.32 -6.34
C VAL A 541 -9.22 2.73 -6.09
N ALA A 542 -10.43 2.86 -5.53
CA ALA A 542 -11.10 4.16 -5.45
C ALA A 542 -11.83 4.48 -4.13
N HIS A 543 -11.90 5.76 -3.78
CA HIS A 543 -12.66 6.25 -2.61
C HIS A 543 -12.26 5.61 -1.26
N ASN A 544 -11.06 5.04 -1.14
CA ASN A 544 -10.63 4.39 0.10
C ASN A 544 -10.03 5.40 1.09
N LEU A 545 -10.14 5.11 2.38
CA LEU A 545 -9.40 5.79 3.45
C LEU A 545 -8.32 4.86 3.98
N VAL A 546 -7.05 5.24 3.83
CA VAL A 546 -5.91 4.36 4.14
C VAL A 546 -4.92 5.04 5.07
N HIS A 547 -4.66 4.45 6.25
CA HIS A 547 -3.74 5.06 7.22
C HIS A 547 -3.09 4.14 8.25
N ASP A 548 -2.05 4.65 8.91
CA ASP A 548 -1.27 3.99 9.95
C ASP A 548 -0.74 2.62 9.48
N ILE A 549 0.17 2.67 8.49
CA ILE A 549 0.79 1.50 7.85
C ILE A 549 2.31 1.66 7.82
N GLY A 550 3.05 0.60 8.20
CA GLY A 550 4.51 0.59 8.17
C GLY A 550 5.10 0.76 6.77
N SER A 551 4.43 0.19 5.77
CA SER A 551 4.75 0.18 4.32
C SER A 551 3.82 1.11 3.50
N SER A 552 3.93 1.08 2.17
CA SER A 552 3.04 1.73 1.19
C SER A 552 1.53 1.52 1.43
N ALA A 553 0.70 2.48 1.02
CA ALA A 553 -0.74 2.26 0.89
C ALA A 553 -1.06 1.32 -0.29
N PHE A 554 -0.48 1.60 -1.45
CA PHE A 554 -0.72 0.83 -2.67
C PHE A 554 0.60 0.42 -3.30
N ARG A 555 0.70 -0.84 -3.73
CA ARG A 555 1.79 -1.29 -4.61
C ARG A 555 1.20 -1.72 -5.93
N VAL A 556 1.62 -1.10 -7.03
CA VAL A 556 0.98 -1.24 -8.34
C VAL A 556 1.96 -1.83 -9.34
N GLY A 557 1.68 -3.04 -9.81
CA GLY A 557 2.33 -3.66 -10.96
C GLY A 557 1.31 -3.97 -12.05
N GLY A 558 1.74 -4.02 -13.31
CA GLY A 558 0.84 -4.27 -14.43
C GLY A 558 0.38 -3.01 -15.16
N ASN A 559 -0.79 -3.10 -15.79
CA ASN A 559 -1.21 -2.19 -16.86
C ASN A 559 -2.61 -1.64 -16.64
N GLU A 560 -2.83 -0.39 -17.04
CA GLU A 560 -4.18 0.22 -17.15
C GLU A 560 -4.99 0.25 -15.84
N HIS A 561 -4.31 0.17 -14.69
CA HIS A 561 -4.95 0.32 -13.38
C HIS A 561 -5.30 1.79 -13.10
N ILE A 562 -6.43 2.02 -12.42
CA ILE A 562 -6.92 3.34 -12.01
C ILE A 562 -6.88 3.43 -10.49
N VAL A 563 -6.17 4.42 -9.96
CA VAL A 563 -6.11 4.76 -8.54
C VAL A 563 -6.66 6.17 -8.38
N GLU A 564 -7.87 6.30 -7.82
CA GLU A 564 -8.57 7.60 -7.79
C GLU A 564 -9.40 7.90 -6.55
N PHE A 565 -9.53 9.18 -6.19
CA PHE A 565 -10.36 9.62 -5.05
C PHE A 565 -9.99 8.97 -3.69
N ASN A 566 -8.79 8.40 -3.52
CA ASN A 566 -8.37 7.85 -2.23
C ASN A 566 -7.82 8.95 -1.30
N GLU A 567 -8.10 8.85 0.00
CA GLU A 567 -7.52 9.68 1.06
C GLU A 567 -6.51 8.85 1.86
N VAL A 568 -5.23 9.24 1.83
CA VAL A 568 -4.11 8.40 2.29
C VAL A 568 -3.15 9.20 3.16
N PHE A 569 -2.92 8.75 4.39
CA PHE A 569 -2.02 9.42 5.33
C PHE A 569 -1.32 8.49 6.31
N ARG A 570 -0.19 8.92 6.88
CA ARG A 570 0.57 8.12 7.86
C ARG A 570 0.84 6.68 7.38
N VAL A 571 1.29 6.58 6.13
CA VAL A 571 1.80 5.35 5.50
C VAL A 571 3.28 5.52 5.18
N VAL A 572 4.00 4.41 4.95
CA VAL A 572 5.47 4.38 4.87
C VAL A 572 6.07 4.92 6.18
N MET A 573 5.52 4.51 7.32
CA MET A 573 5.94 4.99 8.63
C MET A 573 7.28 4.38 9.07
N GLU A 574 7.54 3.11 8.73
CA GLU A 574 8.74 2.37 9.13
C GLU A 574 9.72 2.17 7.96
N SER A 575 9.24 1.63 6.84
CA SER A 575 10.12 1.32 5.69
C SER A 575 10.77 2.57 5.10
N ASP A 576 11.97 2.41 4.54
CA ASP A 576 12.64 3.45 3.75
C ASP A 576 12.60 3.08 2.25
N ASP A 577 12.96 4.02 1.38
CA ASP A 577 13.02 3.86 -0.08
C ASP A 577 11.71 3.31 -0.69
N GLN A 578 10.58 3.94 -0.34
CA GLN A 578 9.22 3.56 -0.75
C GLN A 578 8.30 4.77 -0.95
N GLY A 579 7.22 4.59 -1.71
CA GLY A 579 6.13 5.57 -1.82
C GLY A 579 4.83 5.10 -1.17
N ALA A 580 3.91 6.03 -0.88
CA ALA A 580 2.52 5.67 -0.54
C ALA A 580 1.87 4.90 -1.69
N VAL A 581 2.15 5.28 -2.95
CA VAL A 581 2.17 4.38 -4.10
C VAL A 581 3.60 3.95 -4.39
N ASP A 582 3.83 2.65 -4.54
CA ASP A 582 5.11 2.09 -5.00
C ASP A 582 4.94 1.24 -6.27
N MET A 583 5.74 1.51 -7.30
CA MET A 583 5.86 0.73 -8.53
C MET A 583 7.34 0.45 -8.79
N HIS A 584 7.70 -0.75 -9.26
CA HIS A 584 9.12 -1.13 -9.42
C HIS A 584 9.40 -1.95 -10.68
N GLY A 585 10.47 -1.58 -11.41
CA GLY A 585 11.32 -2.53 -12.13
C GLY A 585 10.88 -3.02 -13.51
N ASP A 586 9.76 -2.52 -14.05
CA ASP A 586 9.22 -2.97 -15.35
C ASP A 586 8.74 -1.80 -16.25
N PRO A 587 9.49 -1.44 -17.32
CA PRO A 587 9.12 -0.35 -18.22
C PRO A 587 7.89 -0.64 -19.09
N THR A 588 7.30 -1.83 -18.97
CA THR A 588 6.07 -2.23 -19.67
C THR A 588 4.81 -2.06 -18.81
N PHE A 589 4.95 -1.66 -17.54
CA PHE A 589 3.83 -1.25 -16.67
C PHE A 589 3.34 0.15 -17.06
N ARG A 590 2.40 0.19 -18.00
CA ARG A 590 2.00 1.40 -18.74
C ARG A 590 0.50 1.63 -18.69
N GLY A 591 0.11 2.89 -18.92
CA GLY A 591 -1.29 3.31 -18.95
C GLY A 591 -1.96 3.36 -17.58
N ASN A 592 -1.22 3.19 -16.48
CA ASN A 592 -1.79 3.34 -15.15
C ASN A 592 -2.05 4.83 -14.85
N LEU A 593 -3.17 5.09 -14.17
CA LEU A 593 -3.72 6.40 -13.93
C LEU A 593 -3.86 6.65 -12.43
N PHE A 594 -3.21 7.71 -11.94
CA PHE A 594 -3.31 8.20 -10.57
C PHE A 594 -3.98 9.58 -10.61
N ARG A 595 -5.23 9.71 -10.16
CA ARG A 595 -5.92 11.00 -10.19
C ARG A 595 -6.79 11.30 -8.98
N TYR A 596 -6.90 12.58 -8.61
CA TYR A 596 -7.81 13.03 -7.55
C TYR A 596 -7.62 12.33 -6.21
N ASN A 597 -6.43 11.80 -5.92
CA ASN A 597 -6.11 11.25 -4.61
C ASN A 597 -5.56 12.37 -3.72
N TYR A 598 -5.75 12.24 -2.41
CA TYR A 598 -5.16 13.12 -1.41
C TYR A 598 -4.13 12.34 -0.59
N TRP A 599 -2.85 12.60 -0.88
CA TRP A 599 -1.70 12.05 -0.18
C TRP A 599 -1.25 13.08 0.86
N HIS A 600 -1.35 12.78 2.15
CA HIS A 600 -0.94 13.73 3.19
C HIS A 600 -0.18 13.11 4.35
N HIS A 601 0.78 13.83 4.93
CA HIS A 601 1.55 13.36 6.10
C HIS A 601 2.14 11.96 5.88
N ILE A 602 2.79 11.78 4.72
CA ILE A 602 3.49 10.53 4.38
C ILE A 602 4.79 10.48 5.19
N GLY A 603 5.16 9.29 5.70
CA GLY A 603 5.94 9.16 6.94
C GLY A 603 7.23 9.98 7.06
N GLY A 604 7.46 10.58 8.24
CA GLY A 604 8.64 11.41 8.56
C GLY A 604 8.44 12.91 8.28
N TRP A 605 7.20 13.36 8.09
CA TRP A 605 6.80 14.73 7.78
C TRP A 605 6.88 15.68 8.99
N GLU A 606 7.09 15.16 10.20
CA GLU A 606 7.04 15.93 11.45
C GLU A 606 8.17 16.98 11.54
N ASN A 607 9.32 16.73 10.90
CA ASN A 607 10.46 17.65 10.90
C ASN A 607 11.36 17.52 9.64
N PRO A 608 10.84 17.77 8.42
CA PRO A 608 11.47 17.36 7.16
C PRO A 608 12.76 18.14 6.83
N ALA A 609 13.06 19.21 7.55
CA ALA A 609 14.29 19.99 7.43
C ALA A 609 15.45 19.42 8.25
N GLU A 610 15.15 18.68 9.33
CA GLU A 610 16.13 18.07 10.25
C GLU A 610 16.16 16.54 10.16
N SER A 611 15.10 15.92 9.60
CA SER A 611 15.13 14.54 9.12
C SER A 611 16.33 14.31 8.20
N GLY A 612 17.04 13.20 8.41
CA GLY A 612 18.12 12.75 7.55
C GLY A 612 17.63 12.34 6.14
N ALA A 613 18.45 11.57 5.43
CA ALA A 613 18.05 11.00 4.15
C ALA A 613 17.01 9.89 4.35
N LEU A 614 15.73 10.28 4.44
CA LEU A 614 14.57 9.40 4.37
C LEU A 614 14.00 9.47 2.94
N TYR A 615 13.95 8.33 2.27
CA TYR A 615 13.58 8.18 0.88
C TYR A 615 12.10 7.78 0.77
N ARG A 616 11.21 8.70 1.17
CA ARG A 616 9.76 8.47 1.25
C ARG A 616 8.98 9.48 0.40
N ALA A 617 8.07 8.98 -0.43
CA ALA A 617 7.32 9.77 -1.41
C ALA A 617 5.80 9.56 -1.33
N GLY A 618 5.00 10.47 -1.89
CA GLY A 618 3.59 10.22 -2.18
C GLY A 618 3.43 9.14 -3.26
N ILE A 619 4.05 9.32 -4.42
CA ILE A 619 4.10 8.31 -5.50
C ILE A 619 5.56 8.06 -5.88
N ARG A 620 5.98 6.80 -5.90
CA ARG A 620 7.34 6.36 -6.29
C ARG A 620 7.27 5.45 -7.52
N PHE A 621 7.84 5.93 -8.61
CA PHE A 621 8.10 5.18 -9.84
C PHE A 621 9.56 4.72 -9.82
N ASP A 622 9.80 3.53 -9.26
CA ASP A 622 11.13 2.98 -9.01
C ASP A 622 11.65 2.13 -10.16
N ASP A 623 12.96 2.18 -10.40
CA ASP A 623 13.68 1.43 -11.44
C ASP A 623 12.93 1.27 -12.78
N ALA A 624 13.00 2.30 -13.62
CA ALA A 624 12.58 2.29 -15.03
C ALA A 624 11.07 2.13 -15.30
N ILE A 625 10.19 2.49 -14.36
CA ILE A 625 8.74 2.59 -14.58
C ILE A 625 8.41 3.72 -15.58
N CYS A 626 7.57 3.42 -16.58
CA CYS A 626 7.34 4.30 -17.73
C CYS A 626 5.87 4.44 -18.12
N GLY A 627 5.51 5.55 -18.78
CA GLY A 627 4.21 5.70 -19.45
C GLY A 627 2.99 5.70 -18.52
N ASN A 628 3.15 6.21 -17.30
CA ASN A 628 2.06 6.37 -16.31
C ASN A 628 1.65 7.84 -16.20
N LEU A 629 0.38 8.08 -15.86
CA LEU A 629 -0.23 9.41 -15.81
C LEU A 629 -0.65 9.75 -14.37
N VAL A 630 -0.18 10.90 -13.89
CA VAL A 630 -0.48 11.45 -12.56
C VAL A 630 -1.09 12.83 -12.74
N TYR A 631 -2.40 12.99 -12.49
CA TYR A 631 -3.05 14.31 -12.56
C TYR A 631 -4.10 14.63 -11.52
N GLY A 632 -4.25 15.91 -11.17
CA GLY A 632 -5.30 16.36 -10.26
C GLY A 632 -5.17 15.80 -8.84
N ASN A 633 -4.04 15.23 -8.46
CA ASN A 633 -3.81 14.75 -7.09
C ASN A 633 -3.40 15.93 -6.20
N VAL A 634 -3.65 15.77 -4.90
CA VAL A 634 -3.16 16.68 -3.87
C VAL A 634 -2.12 15.98 -3.01
N PHE A 635 -0.96 16.60 -2.86
CA PHE A 635 0.17 16.15 -2.07
C PHE A 635 0.44 17.17 -0.96
N TYR A 636 0.02 16.92 0.28
CA TYR A 636 0.22 17.83 1.41
C TYR A 636 1.19 17.24 2.43
N ARG A 637 2.42 17.75 2.52
CA ARG A 637 3.49 17.14 3.34
C ARG A 637 3.68 15.66 3.00
N ALA A 638 3.72 15.36 1.71
CA ALA A 638 3.90 14.03 1.16
C ALA A 638 5.35 13.76 0.71
N SER A 639 6.31 14.50 1.27
CA SER A 639 7.73 14.39 0.94
C SER A 639 8.63 14.94 2.04
N VAL A 640 9.79 14.31 2.26
CA VAL A 640 10.58 14.45 3.49
C VAL A 640 12.08 14.46 3.21
N GLY A 641 12.85 15.19 4.04
CA GLY A 641 14.32 15.20 4.02
C GLY A 641 14.93 15.93 2.82
N ARG A 642 15.93 16.80 3.06
CA ARG A 642 16.59 17.58 1.99
C ARG A 642 17.27 16.72 0.90
N GLN A 643 17.60 15.47 1.22
CA GLN A 643 18.23 14.50 0.33
C GLN A 643 17.24 13.41 -0.14
N GLY A 644 16.02 13.37 0.42
CA GLY A 644 15.04 12.32 0.21
C GLY A 644 14.31 12.40 -1.13
N PHE A 645 13.03 12.02 -1.11
CA PHE A 645 12.14 12.08 -2.27
C PHE A 645 11.18 13.27 -2.20
N GLY A 646 10.59 13.60 -3.35
CA GLY A 646 9.51 14.56 -3.52
C GLY A 646 8.13 13.90 -3.41
N GLY A 647 7.07 14.69 -3.58
CA GLY A 647 5.69 14.17 -3.60
C GLY A 647 5.48 13.13 -4.69
N VAL A 648 6.16 13.32 -5.83
CA VAL A 648 6.41 12.26 -6.84
C VAL A 648 7.92 12.04 -6.99
N GLN A 649 8.36 10.78 -6.99
CA GLN A 649 9.74 10.37 -7.27
C GLN A 649 9.79 9.50 -8.54
N ILE A 650 10.72 9.79 -9.46
CA ILE A 650 10.95 9.03 -10.69
C ILE A 650 12.41 8.55 -10.76
N HIS A 651 12.62 7.23 -10.77
CA HIS A 651 13.95 6.60 -10.79
C HIS A 651 14.22 5.96 -12.16
N GLY A 652 15.08 6.60 -12.98
CA GLY A 652 15.48 6.16 -14.33
C GLY A 652 14.40 6.21 -15.42
N GLY A 653 13.13 6.04 -15.05
CA GLY A 653 11.97 5.91 -15.93
C GLY A 653 11.70 7.12 -16.83
N LYS A 654 10.97 6.87 -17.93
CA LYS A 654 10.65 7.86 -18.97
C LYS A 654 9.18 7.81 -19.36
N GLU A 655 8.72 8.81 -20.11
CA GLU A 655 7.39 8.92 -20.68
C GLU A 655 6.24 8.97 -19.66
N ASN A 656 6.54 9.12 -18.37
CA ASN A 656 5.51 9.42 -17.37
C ASN A 656 5.04 10.88 -17.55
N ILE A 657 3.78 11.15 -17.25
CA ILE A 657 3.15 12.47 -17.37
C ILE A 657 2.71 12.92 -15.97
N ILE A 658 3.27 14.03 -15.49
CA ILE A 658 2.91 14.66 -14.22
C ILE A 658 2.25 16.00 -14.55
N ASP A 659 0.91 16.04 -14.50
CA ASP A 659 0.11 17.15 -15.02
C ASP A 659 -0.90 17.65 -13.98
N ASN A 660 -1.09 18.96 -13.83
CA ASN A 660 -2.19 19.53 -13.04
C ASN A 660 -2.30 18.98 -11.58
N ASN A 661 -1.18 18.70 -10.91
CA ASN A 661 -1.19 18.29 -9.50
C ASN A 661 -0.93 19.49 -8.57
N LEU A 662 -1.47 19.40 -7.35
CA LEU A 662 -1.28 20.38 -6.29
C LEU A 662 -0.33 19.80 -5.22
N PHE A 663 0.80 20.45 -5.00
CA PHE A 663 1.75 20.13 -3.94
C PHE A 663 1.73 21.27 -2.91
N ILE A 664 1.61 20.92 -1.63
CA ILE A 664 1.50 21.84 -0.49
C ILE A 664 2.49 21.42 0.59
N ASP A 665 3.34 22.34 1.06
CA ASP A 665 4.30 22.13 2.15
C ASP A 665 5.22 20.89 1.99
N CYS A 666 5.44 20.46 0.75
CA CYS A 666 6.37 19.38 0.41
C CYS A 666 7.80 19.91 0.37
N MET A 667 8.79 19.13 0.82
CA MET A 667 10.22 19.48 0.66
C MET A 667 10.55 19.67 -0.83
N ALA A 668 10.27 18.65 -1.64
CA ALA A 668 10.22 18.77 -3.09
C ALA A 668 8.84 18.36 -3.60
N ALA A 669 8.32 19.06 -4.61
CA ALA A 669 7.13 18.62 -5.33
C ALA A 669 7.43 17.35 -6.14
N ILE A 670 8.46 17.39 -6.99
CA ILE A 670 8.88 16.26 -7.81
C ILE A 670 10.39 16.03 -7.66
N SER A 671 10.83 14.77 -7.57
CA SER A 671 12.23 14.39 -7.49
C SER A 671 12.61 13.29 -8.46
N PHE A 672 13.89 13.23 -8.82
CA PHE A 672 14.42 12.28 -9.78
C PHE A 672 15.62 11.52 -9.22
N SER A 673 15.84 10.32 -9.74
CA SER A 673 17.09 9.58 -9.63
C SER A 673 17.49 9.15 -11.04
N PRO A 674 18.20 10.00 -11.81
CA PRO A 674 18.42 9.76 -13.23
C PRO A 674 19.43 8.65 -13.51
N TRP A 675 19.24 7.91 -14.61
CA TRP A 675 20.14 6.85 -15.09
C TRP A 675 20.89 7.25 -16.36
N GLY A 676 22.13 6.77 -16.48
CA GLY A 676 22.90 6.86 -17.72
C GLY A 676 22.40 5.90 -18.80
N ALA A 677 22.62 6.25 -20.07
CA ALA A 677 22.10 5.53 -21.23
C ALA A 677 22.51 4.05 -21.30
N ASP A 678 23.72 3.69 -20.87
CA ASP A 678 24.19 2.31 -20.92
C ASP A 678 23.50 1.43 -19.86
N ARG A 679 23.35 1.94 -18.62
CA ARG A 679 22.56 1.27 -17.56
C ARG A 679 21.12 1.07 -18.04
N TRP A 680 20.53 2.09 -18.66
CA TRP A 680 19.19 2.01 -19.22
C TRP A 680 19.07 0.89 -20.26
N LYS A 681 19.89 0.94 -21.32
CA LYS A 681 19.89 -0.07 -22.40
C LYS A 681 20.07 -1.49 -21.89
N GLN A 682 20.96 -1.69 -20.92
CA GLN A 682 21.17 -2.99 -20.29
C GLN A 682 19.94 -3.47 -19.49
N PHE A 683 19.29 -2.58 -18.74
CA PHE A 683 18.14 -2.93 -17.90
C PHE A 683 16.86 -3.23 -18.69
N VAL A 684 16.65 -2.54 -19.81
CA VAL A 684 15.45 -2.67 -20.66
C VAL A 684 15.60 -3.69 -21.79
N ALA A 685 16.79 -4.26 -22.00
CA ALA A 685 17.01 -5.34 -22.96
C ALA A 685 16.12 -6.56 -22.65
N GLY A 686 15.55 -7.18 -23.68
CA GLY A 686 14.72 -8.39 -23.54
C GLY A 686 13.34 -8.18 -22.89
N ARG A 687 12.95 -6.94 -22.55
CA ARG A 687 11.70 -6.67 -21.82
C ARG A 687 10.43 -6.87 -22.65
N LEU A 688 10.48 -6.69 -23.97
CA LEU A 688 9.35 -6.91 -24.88
C LEU A 688 9.21 -8.36 -25.36
N GLU A 689 10.21 -9.18 -25.04
CA GLU A 689 10.36 -10.57 -25.46
C GLU A 689 9.93 -11.56 -24.35
N ARG A 690 9.42 -11.05 -23.22
CA ARG A 690 8.90 -11.86 -22.11
C ARG A 690 7.58 -12.55 -22.47
N GLY A 691 7.38 -13.76 -21.94
CA GLY A 691 6.19 -14.57 -22.22
C GLY A 691 4.86 -14.00 -21.70
N ASP A 692 4.88 -13.01 -20.80
CA ASP A 692 3.68 -12.30 -20.31
C ASP A 692 3.29 -11.09 -21.18
N ILE A 693 3.87 -10.96 -22.38
CA ILE A 693 3.67 -9.86 -23.33
C ILE A 693 3.43 -10.43 -24.74
N ASP A 694 2.38 -9.96 -25.42
CA ASP A 694 2.31 -10.05 -26.88
C ASP A 694 2.89 -8.74 -27.46
N ARG A 695 4.05 -8.85 -28.13
CA ARG A 695 4.76 -7.68 -28.66
C ARG A 695 3.88 -6.84 -29.59
N LYS A 696 3.07 -7.47 -30.45
CA LYS A 696 2.24 -6.74 -31.41
C LYS A 696 1.19 -5.91 -30.67
N ILE A 697 0.46 -6.53 -29.75
CA ILE A 697 -0.56 -5.86 -28.94
C ILE A 697 0.05 -4.72 -28.11
N PHE A 698 1.24 -4.92 -27.52
CA PHE A 698 1.90 -3.90 -26.71
C PHE A 698 2.43 -2.71 -27.54
N LEU A 699 2.93 -2.94 -28.76
CA LEU A 699 3.36 -1.85 -29.64
C LEU A 699 2.16 -1.08 -30.21
N GLU A 700 1.08 -1.78 -30.59
CA GLU A 700 -0.18 -1.15 -31.02
C GLU A 700 -0.82 -0.30 -29.90
N ARG A 701 -0.76 -0.78 -28.64
CA ARG A 701 -1.30 -0.06 -27.47
C ARG A 701 -0.38 1.05 -26.94
N TYR A 702 0.94 0.83 -26.96
CA TYR A 702 1.94 1.75 -26.42
C TYR A 702 3.09 1.98 -27.43
N PRO A 703 2.88 2.74 -28.53
CA PRO A 703 3.89 2.91 -29.59
C PRO A 703 5.27 3.39 -29.12
N ALA A 704 5.35 4.15 -28.02
CA ALA A 704 6.61 4.59 -27.42
C ALA A 704 7.55 3.44 -26.99
N LEU A 705 7.04 2.21 -26.86
CA LEU A 705 7.85 1.01 -26.63
C LEU A 705 8.76 0.65 -27.82
N GLU A 706 8.50 1.12 -29.05
CA GLU A 706 9.43 0.95 -30.18
C GLU A 706 10.79 1.60 -29.90
N HIS A 707 10.78 2.75 -29.22
CA HIS A 707 11.97 3.50 -28.80
C HIS A 707 12.37 3.22 -27.35
N LEU A 708 12.03 2.04 -26.79
CA LEU A 708 12.24 1.75 -25.36
C LEU A 708 13.71 1.95 -24.92
N THR A 709 14.69 1.66 -25.77
CA THR A 709 16.14 1.77 -25.48
C THR A 709 16.71 3.20 -25.56
N GLU A 710 15.89 4.18 -25.97
CA GLU A 710 16.28 5.57 -26.22
C GLU A 710 15.77 6.53 -25.13
N ASN A 711 16.40 7.70 -25.01
CA ASN A 711 15.94 8.84 -24.21
C ASN A 711 15.48 8.50 -22.77
N PRO A 712 16.33 7.85 -21.94
CA PRO A 712 16.02 7.62 -20.53
C PRO A 712 15.78 8.94 -19.78
N ASN A 713 15.02 8.87 -18.69
CA ASN A 713 14.65 10.01 -17.85
C ASN A 713 13.76 11.08 -18.52
N ALA A 714 13.37 10.94 -19.80
CA ALA A 714 12.55 11.92 -20.50
C ALA A 714 11.06 11.79 -20.14
N ASN A 715 10.60 12.55 -19.14
CA ASN A 715 9.19 12.60 -18.70
C ASN A 715 8.56 13.97 -19.01
N TRP A 716 7.23 14.04 -19.02
CA TRP A 716 6.47 15.27 -19.31
C TRP A 716 5.89 15.88 -18.04
N ILE A 717 6.15 17.18 -17.81
CA ILE A 717 5.80 17.84 -16.55
C ILE A 717 5.27 19.26 -16.80
N TYR A 718 3.97 19.48 -16.58
CA TYR A 718 3.32 20.77 -16.85
C TYR A 718 2.09 20.98 -15.96
N ARG A 719 1.64 22.23 -15.86
CA ARG A 719 0.47 22.69 -15.10
C ARG A 719 0.44 22.33 -13.61
N ASN A 720 1.54 21.89 -13.00
CA ASN A 720 1.58 21.61 -11.56
C ASN A 720 1.72 22.89 -10.74
N VAL A 721 1.15 22.88 -9.54
CA VAL A 721 1.15 23.98 -8.57
C VAL A 721 1.94 23.51 -7.34
N ALA A 722 3.08 24.14 -7.05
CA ALA A 722 3.91 23.86 -5.89
C ALA A 722 3.85 25.04 -4.89
N ALA A 723 2.92 24.94 -3.94
CA ALA A 723 2.61 25.96 -2.96
C ALA A 723 3.31 25.66 -1.62
N GLY A 724 4.04 26.60 -1.03
CA GLY A 724 4.80 26.39 0.21
C GLY A 724 5.94 25.37 0.09
N CYS A 725 6.19 24.83 -1.11
CA CYS A 725 7.22 23.82 -1.33
C CYS A 725 8.62 24.47 -1.36
N GLN A 726 9.62 23.82 -0.77
CA GLN A 726 11.00 24.35 -0.77
C GLN A 726 11.64 24.26 -2.17
N GLN A 727 11.31 23.22 -2.95
CA GLN A 727 11.76 23.03 -4.32
C GLN A 727 10.62 22.48 -5.21
N LEU A 728 10.53 22.97 -6.44
CA LEU A 728 9.69 22.34 -7.47
C LEU A 728 10.32 21.00 -7.92
N PHE A 729 11.63 21.01 -8.19
CA PHE A 729 12.39 19.87 -8.68
C PHE A 729 13.62 19.58 -7.81
N LEU A 730 13.82 18.30 -7.48
CA LEU A 730 15.03 17.80 -6.83
C LEU A 730 15.75 16.79 -7.74
N ARG A 731 17.02 17.06 -8.06
CA ARG A 731 17.91 16.22 -8.92
C ARG A 731 17.44 16.04 -10.38
N ASP A 732 16.76 17.02 -10.96
CA ASP A 732 16.45 17.00 -12.40
C ASP A 732 17.74 16.93 -13.25
N SER A 733 17.73 16.01 -14.22
CA SER A 733 18.82 15.80 -15.18
C SER A 733 18.74 16.69 -16.42
N ARG A 734 17.68 17.50 -16.54
CA ARG A 734 17.30 18.29 -17.73
C ARG A 734 16.95 17.44 -18.97
N ALA A 735 16.69 16.15 -18.78
CA ALA A 735 16.11 15.27 -19.79
C ALA A 735 14.57 15.39 -19.87
N ASN A 736 13.93 15.97 -18.84
CA ASN A 736 12.48 16.12 -18.76
C ASN A 736 11.97 17.26 -19.66
N TYR A 737 10.80 17.03 -20.28
CA TYR A 737 10.06 18.01 -21.06
C TYR A 737 9.14 18.82 -20.14
N ILE A 738 9.63 19.98 -19.71
CA ILE A 738 8.98 20.82 -18.69
C ILE A 738 8.23 21.98 -19.37
N GLY A 739 6.91 22.04 -19.15
CA GLY A 739 6.07 23.17 -19.53
C GLY A 739 5.86 24.17 -18.39
N PRO A 740 4.90 25.10 -18.52
CA PRO A 740 4.53 26.02 -17.44
C PRO A 740 4.14 25.25 -16.18
N ASN A 741 4.72 25.61 -15.04
CA ASN A 741 4.35 25.14 -13.70
C ASN A 741 4.42 26.36 -12.75
N TRP A 742 3.65 26.36 -11.67
CA TRP A 742 3.57 27.50 -10.74
C TRP A 742 4.24 27.19 -9.41
N THR A 743 4.93 28.19 -8.85
CA THR A 743 5.51 28.16 -7.50
C THR A 743 5.10 29.41 -6.73
N GLY A 744 4.84 29.26 -5.43
CA GLY A 744 4.47 30.37 -4.56
C GLY A 744 4.22 29.92 -3.11
N SER A 745 3.67 30.79 -2.27
CA SER A 745 3.34 30.42 -0.89
C SER A 745 2.05 29.59 -0.82
N ALA A 746 1.82 28.90 0.29
CA ALA A 746 0.59 28.12 0.50
C ALA A 746 -0.65 29.04 0.49
N GLU A 747 -0.56 30.21 1.12
CA GLU A 747 -1.62 31.21 1.27
C GLU A 747 -2.03 31.89 -0.06
N ALA A 748 -1.17 31.81 -1.07
CA ALA A 748 -1.44 32.28 -2.43
C ALA A 748 -2.18 31.23 -3.30
N ALA A 749 -2.18 29.95 -2.87
CA ALA A 749 -2.81 28.85 -3.60
C ALA A 749 -4.09 28.32 -2.94
N VAL A 750 -4.12 28.25 -1.61
CA VAL A 750 -5.21 27.64 -0.83
C VAL A 750 -5.70 28.54 0.31
N VAL A 751 -6.96 28.38 0.66
CA VAL A 751 -7.52 28.88 1.92
C VAL A 751 -7.60 27.69 2.87
N ALA A 752 -6.82 27.73 3.96
CA ALA A 752 -6.94 26.76 5.05
C ALA A 752 -8.16 27.10 5.91
N GLU A 753 -9.05 26.13 6.12
CA GLU A 753 -10.24 26.27 6.96
C GLU A 753 -9.96 25.74 8.37
N LYS A 754 -9.27 24.60 8.43
CA LYS A 754 -8.68 23.98 9.63
C LYS A 754 -7.51 23.05 9.18
N PRO A 755 -6.64 22.54 10.08
CA PRO A 755 -5.46 21.78 9.68
C PRO A 755 -5.74 20.63 8.70
N GLY A 756 -5.14 20.70 7.50
CA GLY A 756 -5.33 19.73 6.41
C GLY A 756 -6.71 19.72 5.72
N PHE A 757 -7.57 20.69 6.04
CA PHE A 757 -8.78 21.00 5.29
C PHE A 757 -8.58 22.35 4.61
N PHE A 758 -8.50 22.32 3.29
CA PHE A 758 -8.31 23.51 2.48
C PHE A 758 -9.18 23.44 1.23
N ARG A 759 -9.53 24.62 0.74
CA ARG A 759 -10.06 24.84 -0.60
C ARG A 759 -9.05 25.60 -1.44
N LEU A 760 -9.04 25.39 -2.75
CA LEU A 760 -8.29 26.22 -3.67
C LEU A 760 -8.80 27.67 -3.59
N ARG A 761 -7.92 28.66 -3.77
CA ARG A 761 -8.30 30.07 -3.86
C ARG A 761 -8.97 30.38 -5.20
N GLU A 762 -10.03 31.17 -5.20
CA GLU A 762 -10.74 31.59 -6.42
C GLU A 762 -9.93 32.55 -7.27
N ASP A 763 -9.14 33.41 -6.62
CA ASP A 763 -8.29 34.44 -7.20
C ASP A 763 -6.86 33.96 -7.49
N ALA A 764 -6.57 32.66 -7.37
CA ALA A 764 -5.23 32.13 -7.56
C ALA A 764 -4.70 32.37 -8.99
N PRO A 765 -3.44 32.83 -9.17
CA PRO A 765 -2.90 33.15 -10.48
C PRO A 765 -2.84 31.95 -11.44
N PHE A 766 -2.59 30.73 -10.92
CA PHE A 766 -2.45 29.52 -11.73
C PHE A 766 -3.70 29.16 -12.56
N TRP A 767 -4.90 29.67 -12.22
CA TRP A 767 -6.10 29.50 -13.05
C TRP A 767 -5.93 30.08 -14.45
N ARG A 768 -5.22 31.21 -14.56
CA ARG A 768 -4.96 31.94 -15.81
C ARG A 768 -3.58 31.63 -16.39
N GLU A 769 -2.58 31.41 -15.53
CA GLU A 769 -1.20 31.15 -15.93
C GLU A 769 -0.98 29.71 -16.42
N LEU A 770 -1.65 28.72 -15.82
CA LEU A 770 -1.49 27.30 -16.19
C LEU A 770 -2.71 26.73 -16.91
N GLY A 771 -3.86 27.41 -16.86
CA GLY A 771 -5.13 26.80 -17.25
C GLY A 771 -5.54 25.69 -16.29
N PHE A 772 -5.24 25.85 -15.01
CA PHE A 772 -5.39 24.78 -14.02
C PHE A 772 -6.84 24.27 -14.00
N ARG A 773 -6.98 22.95 -14.09
CA ARG A 773 -8.23 22.21 -13.96
C ARG A 773 -8.59 22.08 -12.47
N PRO A 774 -9.84 22.36 -12.07
CA PRO A 774 -10.28 22.16 -10.69
C PRO A 774 -10.08 20.73 -10.21
N ILE A 775 -9.60 20.59 -8.97
CA ILE A 775 -9.54 19.29 -8.29
C ILE A 775 -10.85 19.10 -7.51
N PRO A 776 -11.57 17.98 -7.70
CA PRO A 776 -12.81 17.65 -6.98
C PRO A 776 -12.57 17.18 -5.53
N ILE A 777 -11.92 18.03 -4.71
CA ILE A 777 -11.47 17.70 -3.34
C ILE A 777 -12.61 17.20 -2.44
N GLN A 778 -13.83 17.69 -2.65
CA GLN A 778 -15.03 17.33 -1.89
C GLN A 778 -15.49 15.88 -2.09
N TYR A 779 -15.01 15.19 -3.13
CA TYR A 779 -15.35 13.78 -3.42
C TYR A 779 -14.20 12.81 -3.09
N ILE A 780 -13.10 13.29 -2.50
CA ILE A 780 -11.96 12.45 -2.12
C ILE A 780 -12.22 11.79 -0.76
N GLY A 781 -11.90 10.50 -0.68
CA GLY A 781 -12.14 9.62 0.46
C GLY A 781 -13.46 8.86 0.36
N LEU A 782 -13.90 8.37 1.51
CA LEU A 782 -15.10 7.56 1.68
C LEU A 782 -16.38 8.34 1.35
N TYR A 783 -17.37 7.64 0.81
CA TYR A 783 -18.74 8.13 0.60
C TYR A 783 -19.76 7.27 1.35
N ARG A 784 -20.98 7.80 1.52
CA ARG A 784 -22.06 7.06 2.17
C ARG A 784 -22.83 6.22 1.17
N ASP A 785 -23.14 4.98 1.52
CA ASP A 785 -24.02 4.09 0.77
C ASP A 785 -24.90 3.26 1.73
N ARG A 786 -25.53 2.18 1.25
CA ARG A 786 -26.38 1.31 2.08
C ARG A 786 -25.62 0.52 3.16
N PHE A 787 -24.32 0.30 2.94
CA PHE A 787 -23.41 -0.46 3.80
C PHE A 787 -22.66 0.47 4.76
N ARG A 788 -22.03 1.53 4.23
CA ARG A 788 -21.35 2.58 4.98
C ARG A 788 -22.29 3.77 5.19
N ARG A 789 -23.10 3.71 6.24
CA ARG A 789 -24.06 4.78 6.59
C ARG A 789 -23.40 6.00 7.24
N GLU A 790 -22.29 5.77 7.93
CA GLU A 790 -21.52 6.78 8.65
C GLU A 790 -20.07 6.84 8.13
N LEU A 791 -19.45 8.01 8.25
CA LEU A 791 -18.06 8.24 7.87
C LEU A 791 -17.23 8.46 9.15
N PRO A 792 -15.99 7.95 9.23
CA PRO A 792 -15.14 8.08 10.40
C PRO A 792 -14.53 9.50 10.47
N GLU A 793 -15.35 10.54 10.63
CA GLU A 793 -14.91 11.93 10.54
C GLU A 793 -13.84 12.29 11.58
N ALA A 794 -13.90 11.76 12.80
CA ALA A 794 -12.85 11.96 13.81
C ALA A 794 -11.47 11.42 13.35
N VAL A 795 -11.44 10.31 12.61
CA VAL A 795 -10.23 9.72 12.02
C VAL A 795 -9.69 10.63 10.91
N ARG A 796 -10.56 11.12 10.02
CA ARG A 796 -10.21 12.05 8.94
C ARG A 796 -9.70 13.38 9.49
N GLU A 797 -10.34 13.92 10.52
CA GLU A 797 -9.92 15.14 11.19
C GLU A 797 -8.55 15.00 11.87
N ALA A 798 -8.31 13.88 12.57
CA ALA A 798 -7.00 13.58 13.16
C ALA A 798 -5.92 13.46 12.07
N GLY A 799 -6.16 12.67 11.03
CA GLY A 799 -5.21 12.43 9.94
C GLY A 799 -4.88 13.68 9.12
N ARG A 800 -5.86 14.52 8.84
CA ARG A 800 -5.66 15.83 8.16
C ARG A 800 -4.92 16.83 9.05
N ALA A 801 -5.11 16.76 10.37
CA ALA A 801 -4.30 17.50 11.33
C ALA A 801 -2.89 16.89 11.58
N GLY A 802 -2.52 15.81 10.88
CA GLY A 802 -1.25 15.10 11.07
C GLY A 802 -1.15 14.33 12.40
N LYS A 803 -2.24 14.22 13.15
CA LYS A 803 -2.23 13.56 14.46
C LYS A 803 -2.30 12.03 14.29
N PRO A 804 -1.70 11.25 15.21
CA PRO A 804 -2.01 9.84 15.32
C PRO A 804 -3.52 9.65 15.47
N VAL A 805 -4.07 8.71 14.71
CA VAL A 805 -5.45 8.27 14.93
C VAL A 805 -5.42 7.40 16.17
N LEU A 806 -6.05 7.87 17.26
CA LEU A 806 -6.21 7.01 18.43
C LEU A 806 -7.11 5.83 18.04
N PRO A 807 -6.71 4.59 18.37
CA PRO A 807 -7.53 3.42 18.09
C PRO A 807 -8.88 3.53 18.84
N THR A 808 -9.96 3.77 18.09
CA THR A 808 -11.33 3.82 18.61
C THR A 808 -11.90 2.39 18.65
N PHE A 809 -12.12 1.87 19.85
CA PHE A 809 -12.65 0.53 20.11
C PHE A 809 -13.68 0.57 21.24
#